data_AF-A0A5J6FLC4-F1
#
_entry.id   AF-A0A5J6FLC4-F1
#
_cell.length_a   1.000
_cell.length_b   1.000
_cell.length_c   1.000
_cell.angle_alpha   90.00
_cell.angle_beta   90.00
_cell.angle_gamma   90.00
#
_symmetry.space_group_name_H-M   'P 1'
#
loop_
_entity.id
_entity.type
_entity.pdbx_description
1 polymer ?
#
loop_
_entity_poly.entity_id
_entity_poly.type
_entity_poly.pdbx_seq_one_letter_code
_entity_poly.pdbx_strand_id
1 'polypeptide(L)'
;MKSPRRRAPDRLPGVLPPERSSDVRGERDAARRRRRPAYVNPTETILPGRTPATTHAAESVAEALLGRTLRPSSAPPRPALPPARRGGAVPAGGARQAGPPVWSVDGAGPVELDADDEQAVQAACGLMEVHGRATGAPEPLVADYVSTVTGVLAAQGATAALLAARRGHPRARVRTSLTQGALLAVTQYLAAATAEGPQDPAPGGTGLATLTTADGVLIEIETLDPLAWSGFWQRLGVRARTAGRGWLPFQQRFATAACPLPAELRAAVRAHGLRAVRQAGEAHGVSVAEAGEATAAPRDLAPWTVEPARPSDGLSRGAPPGRSGTAAGAGPLPLSGLRVVESARRVQGPMAGHVLRLLGADVVRVEPPGGDPMRGLPPLAGGCSVRFSALNHGKRVAEADLTTRRGRDTVRELVSRADVFLHNWAPGKARTLGLDAGDLHAVAPRLVYASASGFGAALGPTPPTGTDYLAQVHGGLAAALRPVDRPPAPSLMTVTDVLGGLVLAQAVLAGLLAREETRRGCRVASSLLSAAALVPRPPRRVRLTPLDRPLPTADGLLHLGAEARRRPGEVARAVLAAGPASVAGRLRTGGTEEWLAGLREAGLPAVRVRTDLAALATDPAFGRAVLPPDERVPYARPASPWTFEEDGR
;
A
#
# COMPACT_ATOMS: atom_id res chain seq x y z
N MET A 1 -14.66 -82.50 2.87
CA MET A 1 -15.18 -81.12 3.03
C MET A 1 -15.33 -80.86 4.53
N LYS A 2 -14.24 -80.55 5.25
CA LYS A 2 -13.69 -79.22 5.59
C LYS A 2 -14.61 -78.35 6.45
N SER A 3 -14.46 -78.52 7.77
CA SER A 3 -14.38 -77.44 8.76
C SER A 3 -13.50 -77.90 9.93
N PRO A 4 -12.41 -77.18 10.28
CA PRO A 4 -11.99 -77.13 11.69
C PRO A 4 -11.32 -75.77 12.08
N ARG A 5 -11.62 -75.15 13.23
CA ARG A 5 -11.17 -75.35 14.64
C ARG A 5 -10.06 -74.38 15.09
N ARG A 6 -10.28 -73.87 16.31
CA ARG A 6 -9.34 -73.18 17.23
C ARG A 6 -8.10 -74.02 17.56
N ARG A 7 -6.98 -73.36 17.90
CA ARG A 7 -6.01 -73.74 18.96
C ARG A 7 -5.04 -72.59 19.29
N ALA A 8 -4.91 -72.24 20.57
CA ALA A 8 -3.69 -71.78 21.26
C ALA A 8 -3.12 -73.02 22.05
N PRO A 9 -1.95 -73.05 22.76
CA PRO A 9 -1.44 -72.00 23.67
C PRO A 9 0.11 -71.91 23.94
N ASP A 10 0.46 -70.93 24.80
CA ASP A 10 1.50 -70.83 25.86
C ASP A 10 3.02 -70.87 25.62
N ARG A 11 3.69 -69.81 26.13
CA ARG A 11 4.59 -69.87 27.32
C ARG A 11 4.93 -68.48 27.90
N LEU A 12 4.69 -68.30 29.20
CA LEU A 12 5.30 -67.33 30.15
C LEU A 12 6.18 -68.15 31.13
N PRO A 13 7.07 -67.61 32.01
CA PRO A 13 6.98 -66.32 32.73
C PRO A 13 8.31 -65.58 33.02
N GLY A 14 8.24 -64.40 33.66
CA GLY A 14 9.40 -63.80 34.36
C GLY A 14 9.31 -62.29 34.62
N VAL A 15 8.91 -61.91 35.84
CA VAL A 15 8.88 -60.55 36.40
C VAL A 15 10.20 -60.24 37.11
N LEU A 16 10.73 -59.01 37.00
CA LEU A 16 11.50 -58.29 38.05
C LEU A 16 11.62 -56.78 37.70
N PRO A 17 11.39 -55.83 38.65
CA PRO A 17 11.63 -54.39 38.48
C PRO A 17 12.86 -53.90 39.31
N PRO A 18 13.02 -52.60 39.59
CA PRO A 18 13.88 -51.61 38.90
C PRO A 18 15.21 -51.32 39.63
N GLU A 19 16.26 -50.87 38.93
CA GLU A 19 17.43 -50.25 39.58
C GLU A 19 17.93 -48.98 38.89
N ARG A 20 18.39 -48.05 39.74
CA ARG A 20 18.83 -46.69 39.46
C ARG A 20 20.36 -46.63 39.28
N SER A 21 20.78 -45.59 38.54
CA SER A 21 22.13 -44.96 38.53
C SER A 21 23.22 -45.81 37.87
N SER A 22 24.20 -45.27 37.15
CA SER A 22 24.82 -43.96 37.14
C SER A 22 25.61 -43.75 35.84
N ASP A 23 25.87 -42.47 35.53
CA ASP A 23 26.94 -41.93 34.68
C ASP A 23 26.94 -42.19 33.17
N VAL A 24 26.57 -41.14 32.40
CA VAL A 24 27.55 -40.38 31.62
C VAL A 24 27.16 -38.89 31.64
N ARG A 25 28.00 -38.08 32.31
CA ARG A 25 28.02 -36.62 32.19
C ARG A 25 28.56 -36.24 30.80
N GLY A 26 27.84 -35.38 30.09
CA GLY A 26 28.29 -34.78 28.83
C GLY A 26 27.40 -33.60 28.45
N GLU A 27 27.77 -32.43 28.97
CA GLU A 27 27.51 -31.11 28.37
C GLU A 27 26.05 -30.65 28.17
N ARG A 28 25.45 -30.20 29.28
CA ARG A 28 24.57 -29.02 29.26
C ARG A 28 25.26 -27.90 30.02
N ASP A 29 25.88 -26.97 29.31
CA ASP A 29 25.91 -25.53 29.63
C ASP A 29 26.88 -24.78 28.72
N ALA A 30 26.35 -24.10 27.70
CA ALA A 30 26.93 -22.87 27.12
C ALA A 30 26.01 -22.30 26.02
N ALA A 31 24.79 -21.90 26.38
CA ALA A 31 23.95 -21.10 25.49
C ALA A 31 23.31 -19.94 26.26
N ARG A 32 24.10 -18.91 26.58
CA ARG A 32 23.55 -17.60 26.92
C ARG A 32 24.47 -16.46 26.52
N ARG A 33 23.82 -15.44 25.95
CA ARG A 33 24.26 -14.06 25.67
C ARG A 33 24.90 -13.81 24.30
N ARG A 34 24.03 -13.70 23.28
CA ARG A 34 24.15 -12.63 22.27
C ARG A 34 22.80 -11.91 22.14
N ARG A 35 22.84 -10.58 22.20
CA ARG A 35 21.71 -9.67 22.44
C ARG A 35 20.70 -9.71 21.29
N ARG A 36 19.44 -10.02 21.63
CA ARG A 36 18.26 -9.72 20.82
C ARG A 36 18.01 -8.20 20.84
N PRO A 37 17.57 -7.54 19.75
CA PRO A 37 16.91 -6.25 19.89
C PRO A 37 15.63 -6.45 20.71
N ALA A 38 15.47 -5.65 21.76
CA ALA A 38 14.33 -5.74 22.68
C ALA A 38 13.05 -5.34 21.94
N TYR A 39 12.12 -6.30 21.83
CA TYR A 39 10.73 -6.05 21.49
C TYR A 39 10.04 -5.58 22.77
N VAL A 40 9.49 -4.37 22.78
CA VAL A 40 8.78 -3.81 23.93
C VAL A 40 7.45 -4.54 24.10
N ASN A 41 7.25 -5.09 25.30
CA ASN A 41 6.03 -5.77 25.73
C ASN A 41 4.97 -4.69 26.03
N PRO A 42 3.76 -4.70 25.44
CA PRO A 42 2.76 -3.67 25.71
C PRO A 42 2.00 -4.02 27.00
N THR A 43 2.66 -3.86 28.14
CA THR A 43 1.99 -3.87 29.46
C THR A 43 2.81 -3.04 30.44
N GLU A 44 3.05 -1.77 30.10
CA GLU A 44 3.57 -0.80 31.07
C GLU A 44 2.80 0.52 30.98
N THR A 45 2.36 0.96 32.16
CA THR A 45 1.65 2.19 32.48
C THR A 45 2.31 3.41 31.85
N ILE A 46 1.56 4.17 31.04
CA ILE A 46 2.05 5.38 30.37
C ILE A 46 1.79 6.59 31.30
N LEU A 47 2.87 7.31 31.65
CA LEU A 47 2.84 8.63 32.28
C LEU A 47 2.26 9.68 31.30
N PRO A 48 1.56 10.72 31.76
CA PRO A 48 0.89 11.70 30.90
C PRO A 48 1.91 12.56 30.12
N GLY A 49 1.73 12.68 28.80
CA GLY A 49 2.55 13.52 27.91
C GLY A 49 3.17 12.85 26.67
N ARG A 50 2.76 11.63 26.28
CA ARG A 50 3.29 10.95 25.07
C ARG A 50 2.36 11.06 23.86
N THR A 51 2.97 11.28 22.69
CA THR A 51 2.39 11.15 21.34
C THR A 51 1.61 9.83 21.20
N PRO A 52 0.43 9.80 20.54
CA PRO A 52 -0.35 8.58 20.36
C PRO A 52 0.49 7.45 19.70
N ALA A 53 0.25 6.20 20.10
CA ALA A 53 1.00 5.03 19.60
C ALA A 53 0.98 4.84 18.08
N THR A 54 0.00 5.44 17.38
CA THR A 54 -0.17 5.38 15.93
C THR A 54 0.73 6.37 15.19
N THR A 55 0.96 7.57 15.75
CA THR A 55 1.97 8.52 15.25
C THR A 55 3.36 7.89 15.30
N HIS A 56 3.66 7.14 16.36
CA HIS A 56 4.93 6.42 16.48
C HIS A 56 5.14 5.36 15.39
N ALA A 57 4.07 4.66 14.95
CA ALA A 57 4.17 3.69 13.85
C ALA A 57 4.52 4.38 12.52
N ALA A 58 3.87 5.51 12.22
CA ALA A 58 4.19 6.34 11.06
C ALA A 58 5.63 6.87 11.12
N GLU A 59 6.05 7.40 12.26
CA GLU A 59 7.43 7.88 12.48
C GLU A 59 8.45 6.76 12.29
N SER A 60 8.19 5.56 12.82
CA SER A 60 9.07 4.40 12.67
C SER A 60 9.27 4.00 11.21
N VAL A 61 8.19 4.01 10.41
CA VAL A 61 8.27 3.76 8.96
C VAL A 61 9.07 4.86 8.27
N ALA A 62 8.82 6.13 8.61
CA ALA A 62 9.52 7.26 8.04
C ALA A 62 11.03 7.21 8.33
N GLU A 63 11.43 6.98 9.59
CA GLU A 63 12.83 6.83 10.00
C GLU A 63 13.53 5.69 9.28
N ALA A 64 12.86 4.54 9.14
CA ALA A 64 13.42 3.39 8.42
C ALA A 64 13.69 3.72 6.94
N LEU A 65 12.78 4.44 6.28
CA LEU A 65 12.93 4.86 4.88
C LEU A 65 13.96 5.98 4.71
N LEU A 66 13.98 6.96 5.61
CA LEU A 66 14.95 8.05 5.61
C LEU A 66 16.36 7.55 5.91
N GLY A 67 16.53 6.64 6.87
CA GLY A 67 17.82 6.01 7.15
C GLY A 67 18.42 5.30 5.93
N ARG A 68 17.58 4.61 5.15
CA ARG A 68 17.97 3.99 3.87
C ARG A 68 18.28 5.03 2.78
N THR A 69 17.56 6.15 2.77
CA THR A 69 17.71 7.21 1.77
C THR A 69 18.97 8.05 2.02
N LEU A 70 19.22 8.44 3.26
CA LEU A 70 20.38 9.24 3.69
C LEU A 70 21.68 8.44 3.71
N ARG A 71 21.60 7.11 3.72
CA ARG A 71 22.74 6.20 3.60
C ARG A 71 22.58 5.38 2.32
N PRO A 72 22.72 6.00 1.13
CA PRO A 72 22.61 5.26 -0.11
C PRO A 72 23.60 4.09 -0.08
N SER A 73 23.14 2.90 -0.46
CA SER A 73 23.94 1.67 -0.45
C SER A 73 25.10 1.78 -1.44
N SER A 74 26.23 2.31 -0.99
CA SER A 74 27.47 2.47 -1.76
C SER A 74 28.64 1.67 -1.18
N ALA A 75 28.39 0.70 -0.29
CA ALA A 75 29.45 -0.14 0.23
C ALA A 75 29.65 -1.38 -0.67
N PRO A 76 30.77 -1.52 -1.40
CA PRO A 76 31.22 -2.85 -1.81
C PRO A 76 31.47 -3.72 -0.55
N PRO A 77 31.41 -5.06 -0.64
CA PRO A 77 31.72 -5.93 0.50
C PRO A 77 33.14 -5.61 0.97
N ARG A 78 33.29 -5.18 2.22
CA ARG A 78 34.59 -4.82 2.79
C ARG A 78 35.53 -6.04 2.69
N PRO A 79 36.69 -5.95 2.04
CA PRO A 79 37.77 -6.87 2.35
C PRO A 79 38.24 -6.58 3.78
N ALA A 80 38.42 -7.63 4.57
CA ALA A 80 38.97 -7.51 5.92
C ALA A 80 40.38 -6.92 5.85
N LEU A 81 40.61 -5.77 6.49
CA LEU A 81 41.95 -5.21 6.65
C LEU A 81 42.20 -4.72 8.08
N PRO A 82 43.46 -4.86 8.56
CA PRO A 82 43.87 -4.85 9.98
C PRO A 82 43.96 -3.42 10.57
N PRO A 83 44.15 -3.25 11.90
CA PRO A 83 43.98 -1.95 12.55
C PRO A 83 45.02 -0.90 12.13
N ALA A 84 44.53 0.34 12.00
CA ALA A 84 45.26 1.51 11.51
C ALA A 84 46.15 2.19 12.56
N ARG A 85 47.29 2.74 12.09
CA ARG A 85 48.06 3.77 12.80
C ARG A 85 47.54 5.18 12.46
N ARG A 86 47.58 6.07 13.45
CA ARG A 86 47.15 7.48 13.37
C ARG A 86 48.24 8.37 12.75
N GLY A 87 47.81 9.36 11.96
CA GLY A 87 48.57 10.53 11.53
C GLY A 87 47.62 11.54 10.89
N GLY A 88 47.66 12.81 11.33
CA GLY A 88 46.65 13.83 11.03
C GLY A 88 46.88 14.62 9.73
N ALA A 89 45.83 15.32 9.28
CA ALA A 89 45.91 16.45 8.37
C ALA A 89 44.64 17.34 8.48
N VAL A 90 44.84 18.64 8.27
CA VAL A 90 43.94 19.80 8.42
C VAL A 90 42.77 19.77 7.40
N PRO A 91 41.53 20.21 7.75
CA PRO A 91 40.45 20.24 6.77
C PRO A 91 40.49 21.48 5.88
N ALA A 92 40.50 21.26 4.58
CA ALA A 92 40.13 22.25 3.57
C ALA A 92 38.61 22.52 3.59
N GLY A 93 38.22 23.76 3.23
CA GLY A 93 36.88 24.35 3.39
C GLY A 93 35.70 23.42 3.14
N GLY A 94 34.94 23.15 4.20
CA GLY A 94 33.76 22.30 4.16
C GLY A 94 32.55 23.02 3.57
N ALA A 95 31.94 22.41 2.56
CA ALA A 95 30.53 22.62 2.28
C ALA A 95 29.77 22.38 3.59
N ARG A 96 29.00 23.38 4.08
CA ARG A 96 28.14 23.21 5.26
C ARG A 96 27.28 21.98 5.04
N GLN A 97 27.52 20.90 5.79
CA GLN A 97 26.60 19.77 5.84
C GLN A 97 25.25 20.33 6.31
N ALA A 98 24.28 20.38 5.41
CA ALA A 98 22.92 20.68 5.79
C ALA A 98 22.50 19.65 6.84
N GLY A 99 22.02 20.12 7.99
CA GLY A 99 21.53 19.24 9.06
C GLY A 99 20.41 18.31 8.56
N PRO A 100 20.01 17.32 9.39
CA PRO A 100 18.92 16.42 9.02
C PRO A 100 17.64 17.19 8.66
N PRO A 101 16.76 16.61 7.82
CA PRO A 101 15.49 17.23 7.49
C PRO A 101 14.64 17.38 8.76
N VAL A 102 13.93 18.51 8.88
CA VAL A 102 12.95 18.72 9.94
C VAL A 102 11.59 18.31 9.40
N TRP A 103 10.94 17.37 10.06
CA TRP A 103 9.61 16.89 9.70
C TRP A 103 8.81 16.51 10.95
N SER A 104 7.49 16.47 10.83
CA SER A 104 6.60 15.98 11.89
C SER A 104 5.36 15.32 11.31
N VAL A 105 4.86 14.30 12.02
CA VAL A 105 3.57 13.66 11.73
C VAL A 105 2.59 14.06 12.84
N ASP A 106 1.40 14.45 12.44
CA ASP A 106 0.26 14.62 13.35
C ASP A 106 -0.85 13.59 13.04
N GLY A 107 -1.80 13.42 13.95
CA GLY A 107 -2.93 12.51 13.71
C GLY A 107 -3.97 13.15 12.79
N ALA A 108 -4.63 14.19 13.29
CA ALA A 108 -5.76 14.84 12.61
C ALA A 108 -5.35 15.84 11.51
N GLY A 109 -4.15 16.43 11.61
CA GLY A 109 -3.63 17.38 10.63
C GLY A 109 -4.53 18.59 10.39
N PRO A 110 -4.86 18.91 9.13
CA PRO A 110 -5.73 20.03 8.81
C PRO A 110 -7.22 19.75 9.09
N VAL A 111 -7.56 18.58 9.64
CA VAL A 111 -8.93 18.17 9.99
C VAL A 111 -9.11 18.28 11.49
N GLU A 112 -10.25 18.81 11.93
CA GLU A 112 -10.63 18.84 13.34
C GLU A 112 -11.31 17.51 13.71
N LEU A 113 -10.60 16.61 14.41
CA LEU A 113 -11.12 15.32 14.88
C LEU A 113 -10.87 15.15 16.38
N ASP A 114 -11.86 14.60 17.09
CA ASP A 114 -11.73 14.32 18.53
C ASP A 114 -10.86 13.10 18.83
N ALA A 115 -10.79 12.16 17.89
CA ALA A 115 -9.91 11.00 17.96
C ALA A 115 -9.07 10.92 16.69
N ASP A 116 -7.76 10.81 16.87
CA ASP A 116 -6.78 10.85 15.79
C ASP A 116 -5.93 9.58 15.71
N ASP A 117 -6.35 8.49 16.36
CA ASP A 117 -5.75 7.18 16.16
C ASP A 117 -6.12 6.57 14.80
N GLU A 118 -5.28 5.65 14.32
CA GLU A 118 -5.44 4.88 13.07
C GLU A 118 -6.90 4.51 12.77
N GLN A 119 -7.59 3.85 13.70
CA GLN A 119 -8.95 3.37 13.42
C GLN A 119 -9.97 4.52 13.43
N ALA A 120 -9.85 5.50 14.31
CA ALA A 120 -10.71 6.67 14.26
C ALA A 120 -10.55 7.43 12.93
N VAL A 121 -9.32 7.62 12.45
CA VAL A 121 -9.05 8.23 11.15
C VAL A 121 -9.62 7.40 10.00
N GLN A 122 -9.48 6.07 10.03
CA GLN A 122 -10.13 5.19 9.04
C GLN A 122 -11.65 5.38 9.00
N ALA A 123 -12.30 5.53 10.17
CA ALA A 123 -13.73 5.76 10.28
C ALA A 123 -14.12 7.13 9.74
N ALA A 124 -13.44 8.19 10.17
CA ALA A 124 -13.76 9.57 9.82
C ALA A 124 -13.54 9.89 8.33
N CYS A 125 -12.50 9.30 7.71
CA CYS A 125 -12.17 9.53 6.30
C CYS A 125 -12.88 8.58 5.32
N GLY A 126 -13.79 7.72 5.79
CA GLY A 126 -14.59 6.81 4.95
C GLY A 126 -13.84 5.57 4.46
N LEU A 127 -12.64 5.30 4.99
CA LEU A 127 -11.87 4.12 4.63
C LEU A 127 -12.57 2.83 5.11
N MET A 128 -13.18 2.85 6.30
CA MET A 128 -13.96 1.71 6.80
C MET A 128 -15.16 1.38 5.93
N GLU A 129 -15.84 2.41 5.41
CA GLU A 129 -16.96 2.27 4.48
C GLU A 129 -16.49 1.59 3.19
N VAL A 130 -15.44 2.10 2.55
CA VAL A 130 -14.94 1.52 1.30
C VAL A 130 -14.46 0.07 1.51
N HIS A 131 -13.72 -0.21 2.60
CA HIS A 131 -13.31 -1.58 2.93
C HIS A 131 -14.51 -2.51 3.17
N GLY A 132 -15.53 -1.97 3.84
CA GLY A 132 -16.74 -2.64 4.26
C GLY A 132 -17.74 -2.97 3.16
N ARG A 133 -17.67 -2.34 1.98
CA ARG A 133 -18.59 -2.60 0.85
C ARG A 133 -18.65 -4.07 0.44
N ALA A 134 -17.52 -4.77 0.49
CA ALA A 134 -17.45 -6.20 0.18
C ALA A 134 -18.24 -7.07 1.19
N THR A 135 -18.41 -6.59 2.42
CA THR A 135 -19.06 -7.30 3.54
C THR A 135 -20.41 -6.70 3.95
N GLY A 136 -20.79 -5.55 3.39
CA GLY A 136 -22.11 -4.92 3.56
C GLY A 136 -22.24 -3.93 4.71
N ALA A 137 -21.16 -3.61 5.42
CA ALA A 137 -21.14 -2.60 6.48
C ALA A 137 -19.71 -2.09 6.68
N PRO A 138 -19.51 -0.85 7.16
CA PRO A 138 -18.19 -0.32 7.48
C PRO A 138 -17.42 -1.26 8.42
N GLU A 139 -16.19 -1.58 8.06
CA GLU A 139 -15.30 -2.44 8.86
C GLU A 139 -13.89 -1.83 8.93
N PRO A 140 -13.19 -1.92 10.08
CA PRO A 140 -11.81 -1.48 10.18
C PRO A 140 -10.87 -2.35 9.33
N LEU A 141 -9.88 -1.72 8.69
CA LEU A 141 -8.67 -2.42 8.24
C LEU A 141 -7.84 -2.69 9.49
N VAL A 142 -7.71 -3.95 9.86
CA VAL A 142 -7.10 -4.35 11.15
C VAL A 142 -5.57 -4.46 11.06
N ALA A 143 -4.95 -3.45 10.45
CA ALA A 143 -3.51 -3.26 10.37
C ALA A 143 -3.18 -1.76 10.34
N ASP A 144 -1.91 -1.40 10.59
CA ASP A 144 -1.44 -0.01 10.64
C ASP A 144 -1.24 0.57 9.23
N TYR A 145 -2.26 0.47 8.37
CA TYR A 145 -2.18 0.84 6.96
C TYR A 145 -2.08 2.35 6.76
N VAL A 146 -2.94 3.15 7.40
CA VAL A 146 -2.92 4.61 7.29
C VAL A 146 -1.62 5.15 7.87
N SER A 147 -1.18 4.63 9.02
CA SER A 147 0.10 4.95 9.64
C SER A 147 1.27 4.63 8.72
N THR A 148 1.24 3.50 8.01
CA THR A 148 2.27 3.15 7.01
C THR A 148 2.26 4.12 5.83
N VAL A 149 1.09 4.44 5.29
CA VAL A 149 0.93 5.43 4.22
C VAL A 149 1.51 6.78 4.67
N THR A 150 1.14 7.27 5.85
CA THR A 150 1.63 8.53 6.41
C THR A 150 3.14 8.51 6.68
N GLY A 151 3.70 7.39 7.15
CA GLY A 151 5.15 7.26 7.30
C GLY A 151 5.90 7.35 5.97
N VAL A 152 5.35 6.78 4.89
CA VAL A 152 5.90 6.95 3.54
C VAL A 152 5.78 8.41 3.09
N LEU A 153 4.63 9.06 3.31
CA LEU A 153 4.45 10.48 2.97
C LEU A 153 5.44 11.37 3.73
N ALA A 154 5.66 11.13 5.03
CA ALA A 154 6.64 11.86 5.83
C ALA A 154 8.06 11.72 5.25
N ALA A 155 8.47 10.49 4.91
CA ALA A 155 9.75 10.24 4.26
C ALA A 155 9.88 10.94 2.90
N GLN A 156 8.81 10.96 2.10
CA GLN A 156 8.77 11.64 0.80
C GLN A 156 8.94 13.14 0.95
N GLY A 157 8.14 13.79 1.80
CA GLY A 157 8.23 15.22 2.00
C GLY A 157 9.60 15.64 2.52
N ALA A 158 10.16 14.92 3.51
CA ALA A 158 11.50 15.16 4.02
C ALA A 158 12.59 14.95 2.95
N THR A 159 12.51 13.90 2.14
CA THR A 159 13.46 13.65 1.04
C THR A 159 13.35 14.72 -0.04
N ALA A 160 12.14 15.15 -0.37
CA ALA A 160 11.87 16.21 -1.34
C ALA A 160 12.42 17.56 -0.87
N ALA A 161 12.22 17.93 0.41
CA ALA A 161 12.78 19.14 1.00
C ALA A 161 14.31 19.15 0.99
N LEU A 162 14.95 18.01 1.28
CA LEU A 162 16.41 17.86 1.16
C LEU A 162 16.90 18.01 -0.28
N LEU A 163 16.20 17.39 -1.22
CA LEU A 163 16.52 17.51 -2.64
C LEU A 163 16.39 18.97 -3.11
N ALA A 164 15.33 19.67 -2.71
CA ALA A 164 15.13 21.09 -2.99
C ALA A 164 16.26 21.95 -2.39
N ALA A 165 16.63 21.71 -1.13
CA ALA A 165 17.74 22.42 -0.48
C ALA A 165 19.08 22.22 -1.23
N ARG A 166 19.36 20.99 -1.71
CA ARG A 166 20.55 20.71 -2.54
C ARG A 166 20.51 21.36 -3.92
N ARG A 167 19.32 21.68 -4.41
CA ARG A 167 19.09 22.41 -5.66
C ARG A 167 19.05 23.94 -5.45
N GLY A 168 19.32 24.42 -4.23
CA GLY A 168 19.43 25.85 -3.90
C GLY A 168 18.15 26.52 -3.41
N HIS A 169 17.08 25.75 -3.14
CA HIS A 169 15.87 26.28 -2.51
C HIS A 169 16.04 26.46 -0.99
N PRO A 170 15.27 27.35 -0.33
CA PRO A 170 15.24 27.45 1.12
C PRO A 170 14.96 26.10 1.80
N ARG A 171 15.50 25.91 3.01
CA ARG A 171 15.13 24.76 3.83
C ARG A 171 13.68 24.92 4.28
N ALA A 172 12.95 23.81 4.27
CA ALA A 172 11.58 23.77 4.73
C ALA A 172 11.39 22.65 5.75
N ARG A 173 10.60 22.96 6.78
CA ARG A 173 9.97 21.99 7.67
C ARG A 173 8.79 21.36 6.95
N VAL A 174 8.66 20.05 7.10
CA VAL A 174 7.61 19.26 6.44
C VAL A 174 6.60 18.75 7.48
N ARG A 175 5.31 18.90 7.20
CA ARG A 175 4.24 18.34 8.05
C ARG A 175 3.31 17.48 7.20
N THR A 176 2.83 16.38 7.77
CA THR A 176 1.84 15.46 7.18
C THR A 176 0.99 14.86 8.31
N SER A 177 -0.16 14.28 7.96
CA SER A 177 -1.07 13.68 8.92
C SER A 177 -1.55 12.28 8.59
N LEU A 178 -2.16 11.58 9.56
CA LEU A 178 -2.91 10.35 9.30
C LEU A 178 -4.12 10.62 8.41
N THR A 179 -4.84 11.72 8.63
CA THR A 179 -6.02 12.09 7.80
C THR A 179 -5.65 12.37 6.34
N GLN A 180 -4.55 13.06 6.07
CA GLN A 180 -4.01 13.29 4.73
C GLN A 180 -3.64 11.96 4.06
N GLY A 181 -3.01 11.05 4.81
CA GLY A 181 -2.72 9.69 4.34
C GLY A 181 -3.98 8.89 3.99
N ALA A 182 -4.98 8.92 4.86
CA ALA A 182 -6.25 8.21 4.65
C ALA A 182 -7.03 8.78 3.46
N LEU A 183 -7.15 10.11 3.35
CA LEU A 183 -7.82 10.79 2.24
C LEU A 183 -7.14 10.50 0.90
N LEU A 184 -5.80 10.51 0.85
CA LEU A 184 -5.06 10.11 -0.34
C LEU A 184 -5.35 8.65 -0.71
N ALA A 185 -5.42 7.76 0.27
CA ALA A 185 -5.70 6.34 0.05
C ALA A 185 -7.11 6.07 -0.52
N VAL A 186 -8.07 6.96 -0.28
CA VAL A 186 -9.45 6.84 -0.81
C VAL A 186 -9.75 7.80 -1.96
N THR A 187 -8.75 8.50 -2.50
CA THR A 187 -8.92 9.57 -3.50
C THR A 187 -9.80 9.18 -4.70
N GLN A 188 -9.64 7.97 -5.25
CA GLN A 188 -10.44 7.50 -6.40
C GLN A 188 -11.90 7.24 -6.02
N TYR A 189 -12.17 6.81 -4.79
CA TYR A 189 -13.52 6.59 -4.28
C TYR A 189 -14.21 7.90 -3.93
N LEU A 190 -13.47 8.87 -3.36
CA LEU A 190 -13.97 10.23 -3.11
C LEU A 190 -14.34 10.93 -4.43
N ALA A 191 -13.47 10.85 -5.44
CA ALA A 191 -13.74 11.40 -6.76
C ALA A 191 -14.98 10.77 -7.40
N ALA A 192 -15.15 9.44 -7.26
CA ALA A 192 -16.34 8.75 -7.77
C ALA A 192 -17.62 9.15 -7.05
N ALA A 193 -17.57 9.32 -5.72
CA ALA A 193 -18.73 9.67 -4.90
C ALA A 193 -19.24 11.11 -5.14
N THR A 194 -18.39 12.00 -5.66
CA THR A 194 -18.68 13.44 -5.81
C THR A 194 -18.82 13.89 -7.26
N ALA A 195 -18.75 12.97 -8.22
CA ALA A 195 -18.89 13.30 -9.64
C ALA A 195 -20.37 13.46 -10.05
N GLU A 196 -20.69 14.54 -10.74
CA GLU A 196 -22.05 14.85 -11.22
C GLU A 196 -22.47 14.08 -12.50
N GLY A 197 -21.71 13.07 -12.91
CA GLY A 197 -21.99 12.28 -14.12
C GLY A 197 -22.91 11.07 -13.91
N PRO A 198 -23.31 10.37 -15.00
CA PRO A 198 -24.01 9.10 -14.90
C PRO A 198 -23.23 8.17 -13.97
N GLN A 199 -23.83 7.86 -12.83
CA GLN A 199 -23.28 6.91 -11.90
C GLN A 199 -23.19 5.55 -12.60
N ASP A 200 -22.17 4.79 -12.22
CA ASP A 200 -22.00 3.44 -12.72
C ASP A 200 -23.32 2.67 -12.51
N PRO A 201 -23.85 1.92 -13.50
CA PRO A 201 -24.85 0.89 -13.22
C PRO A 201 -24.22 -0.28 -12.44
N ALA A 202 -23.17 -0.03 -11.64
CA ALA A 202 -22.37 -1.01 -10.95
C ALA A 202 -23.30 -2.01 -10.24
N PRO A 203 -23.00 -3.30 -10.32
CA PRO A 203 -23.85 -4.33 -9.76
C PRO A 203 -24.04 -4.05 -8.27
N GLY A 204 -25.21 -3.51 -7.91
CA GLY A 204 -25.59 -3.33 -6.52
C GLY A 204 -25.41 -4.66 -5.81
N GLY A 205 -24.60 -4.67 -4.76
CA GLY A 205 -24.33 -5.91 -4.05
C GLY A 205 -23.02 -5.92 -3.28
N THR A 206 -22.95 -6.87 -2.37
CA THR A 206 -21.80 -7.16 -1.52
C THR A 206 -21.15 -8.45 -2.01
N GLY A 207 -19.86 -8.64 -1.71
CA GLY A 207 -19.19 -9.90 -2.02
C GLY A 207 -17.68 -9.76 -2.17
N LEU A 208 -17.00 -10.89 -1.96
CA LEU A 208 -15.55 -11.04 -2.16
C LEU A 208 -15.27 -11.92 -3.38
N ALA A 209 -14.12 -11.71 -4.02
CA ALA A 209 -13.60 -12.63 -5.04
C ALA A 209 -13.06 -13.94 -4.44
N THR A 210 -12.80 -13.95 -3.13
CA THR A 210 -12.35 -15.13 -2.39
C THR A 210 -13.40 -16.24 -2.40
N LEU A 211 -12.94 -17.46 -2.66
CA LEU A 211 -13.75 -18.66 -2.85
C LEU A 211 -13.28 -19.76 -1.90
N THR A 212 -14.15 -20.73 -1.60
CA THR A 212 -13.83 -21.88 -0.77
C THR A 212 -13.96 -23.14 -1.60
N THR A 213 -12.90 -23.93 -1.64
CA THR A 213 -12.82 -25.23 -2.32
C THR A 213 -13.55 -26.33 -1.52
N ALA A 214 -13.77 -27.50 -2.13
CA ALA A 214 -14.45 -28.63 -1.49
C ALA A 214 -13.69 -29.16 -0.24
N ASP A 215 -12.37 -29.04 -0.24
CA ASP A 215 -11.46 -29.39 0.87
C ASP A 215 -11.29 -28.25 1.89
N GLY A 216 -12.12 -27.20 1.82
CA GLY A 216 -12.16 -26.12 2.80
C GLY A 216 -11.07 -25.07 2.67
N VAL A 217 -10.25 -25.12 1.61
CA VAL A 217 -9.18 -24.15 1.36
C VAL A 217 -9.76 -22.86 0.79
N LEU A 218 -9.42 -21.73 1.41
CA LEU A 218 -9.73 -20.40 0.90
C LEU A 218 -8.75 -20.04 -0.21
N ILE A 219 -9.28 -19.62 -1.36
CA ILE A 219 -8.49 -19.25 -2.53
C ILE A 219 -8.88 -17.88 -3.06
N GLU A 220 -7.90 -17.18 -3.59
CA GLU A 220 -8.06 -16.00 -4.41
C GLU A 220 -7.68 -16.36 -5.85
N ILE A 221 -8.51 -15.96 -6.81
CA ILE A 221 -8.25 -16.16 -8.24
C ILE A 221 -7.95 -14.82 -8.92
N GLU A 222 -7.06 -14.83 -9.90
CA GLU A 222 -6.74 -13.62 -10.67
C GLU A 222 -6.52 -13.90 -12.15
N THR A 223 -7.13 -13.06 -12.97
CA THR A 223 -6.82 -12.96 -14.41
C THR A 223 -7.25 -11.62 -14.95
N LEU A 224 -6.53 -11.15 -15.98
CA LEU A 224 -6.85 -9.93 -16.70
C LEU A 224 -7.41 -10.21 -18.10
N ASP A 225 -7.57 -11.49 -18.44
CA ASP A 225 -8.02 -11.97 -19.75
C ASP A 225 -9.44 -12.56 -19.63
N PRO A 226 -10.44 -11.99 -20.35
CA PRO A 226 -11.80 -12.52 -20.33
C PRO A 226 -11.91 -13.94 -20.92
N LEU A 227 -11.02 -14.33 -21.83
CA LEU A 227 -11.00 -15.70 -22.39
C LEU A 227 -10.48 -16.70 -21.36
N ALA A 228 -9.40 -16.36 -20.65
CA ALA A 228 -8.90 -17.11 -19.52
C ALA A 228 -9.98 -17.32 -18.44
N TRP A 229 -10.70 -16.25 -18.09
CA TRP A 229 -11.83 -16.30 -17.16
C TRP A 229 -12.91 -17.27 -17.62
N SER A 230 -13.38 -17.13 -18.86
CA SER A 230 -14.44 -17.99 -19.41
C SER A 230 -14.00 -19.47 -19.46
N GLY A 231 -12.77 -19.74 -19.88
CA GLY A 231 -12.21 -21.10 -19.95
C GLY A 231 -12.09 -21.76 -18.58
N PHE A 232 -11.56 -21.05 -17.58
CA PHE A 232 -11.44 -21.53 -16.20
C PHE A 232 -12.79 -22.00 -15.65
N TRP A 233 -13.83 -21.17 -15.79
CA TRP A 233 -15.16 -21.50 -15.28
C TRP A 233 -15.82 -22.67 -16.03
N GLN A 234 -15.64 -22.75 -17.36
CA GLN A 234 -16.13 -23.89 -18.15
C GLN A 234 -15.42 -25.19 -17.74
N ARG A 235 -14.13 -25.14 -17.44
CA ARG A 235 -13.37 -26.30 -16.93
C ARG A 235 -13.91 -26.81 -15.60
N LEU A 236 -14.50 -25.94 -14.78
CA LEU A 236 -15.19 -26.27 -13.52
C LEU A 236 -16.69 -26.56 -13.70
N GLY A 237 -17.17 -26.74 -14.94
CA GLY A 237 -18.55 -27.12 -15.24
C GLY A 237 -19.55 -25.96 -15.30
N VAL A 238 -19.09 -24.70 -15.29
CA VAL A 238 -19.97 -23.52 -15.38
C VAL A 238 -20.20 -23.13 -16.84
N ARG A 239 -21.46 -22.89 -17.21
CA ARG A 239 -21.82 -22.39 -18.55
C ARG A 239 -21.22 -21.00 -18.81
N ALA A 240 -20.74 -20.76 -20.03
CA ALA A 240 -20.12 -19.50 -20.43
C ALA A 240 -20.98 -18.25 -20.14
N ARG A 241 -22.30 -18.33 -20.33
CA ARG A 241 -23.23 -17.24 -19.99
C ARG A 241 -23.19 -16.87 -18.51
N THR A 242 -23.12 -17.85 -17.62
CA THR A 242 -23.03 -17.64 -16.16
C THR A 242 -21.66 -17.08 -15.78
N ALA A 243 -20.58 -17.62 -16.36
CA ALA A 243 -19.23 -17.08 -16.19
C ALA A 243 -19.16 -15.60 -16.63
N GLY A 244 -19.76 -15.26 -17.77
CA GLY A 244 -19.82 -13.90 -18.30
C GLY A 244 -20.47 -12.90 -17.35
N ARG A 245 -21.52 -13.30 -16.61
CA ARG A 245 -22.15 -12.43 -15.58
C ARG A 245 -21.21 -12.09 -14.43
N GLY A 246 -20.25 -12.96 -14.11
CA GLY A 246 -19.26 -12.70 -13.06
C GLY A 246 -18.07 -11.86 -13.52
N TRP A 247 -17.85 -11.67 -14.82
CA TRP A 247 -16.66 -10.99 -15.33
C TRP A 247 -16.64 -9.51 -14.96
N LEU A 248 -17.73 -8.77 -15.18
CA LEU A 248 -17.77 -7.33 -14.91
C LEU A 248 -17.59 -7.01 -13.41
N PRO A 249 -18.34 -7.64 -12.46
CA PRO A 249 -18.08 -7.47 -11.03
C PRO A 249 -16.64 -7.80 -10.63
N PHE A 250 -16.08 -8.87 -11.21
CA PHE A 250 -14.71 -9.26 -10.96
C PHE A 250 -13.73 -8.18 -11.46
N GLN A 251 -13.83 -7.76 -12.73
CA GLN A 251 -12.94 -6.77 -13.33
C GLN A 251 -13.02 -5.40 -12.64
N GLN A 252 -14.22 -4.98 -12.20
CA GLN A 252 -14.45 -3.67 -11.59
C GLN A 252 -14.28 -3.65 -10.08
N ARG A 253 -13.95 -4.77 -9.42
CA ARG A 253 -13.88 -4.84 -7.95
C ARG A 253 -12.91 -3.84 -7.31
N PHE A 254 -11.88 -3.41 -8.03
CA PHE A 254 -10.98 -2.34 -7.58
C PHE A 254 -11.67 -0.97 -7.52
N ALA A 255 -12.60 -0.71 -8.44
CA ALA A 255 -13.32 0.55 -8.59
C ALA A 255 -14.50 0.68 -7.63
N THR A 256 -15.11 -0.45 -7.25
CA THR A 256 -16.29 -0.51 -6.37
C THR A 256 -15.95 -0.91 -4.94
N ALA A 257 -14.82 -1.58 -4.72
CA ALA A 257 -14.46 -2.29 -3.49
C ALA A 257 -15.46 -3.40 -3.10
N ALA A 258 -16.15 -3.98 -4.09
CA ALA A 258 -17.07 -5.11 -3.92
C ALA A 258 -17.00 -6.04 -5.15
N CYS A 259 -17.23 -7.33 -4.94
CA CYS A 259 -17.22 -8.35 -5.99
C CYS A 259 -18.41 -9.32 -5.80
N PRO A 260 -19.65 -8.92 -6.15
CA PRO A 260 -20.83 -9.79 -6.11
C PRO A 260 -20.76 -10.86 -7.21
N LEU A 261 -19.95 -11.90 -7.00
CA LEU A 261 -19.89 -13.06 -7.90
C LEU A 261 -21.20 -13.87 -7.86
N PRO A 262 -21.70 -14.37 -9.01
CA PRO A 262 -22.84 -15.27 -9.05
C PRO A 262 -22.66 -16.48 -8.13
N ALA A 263 -23.72 -16.88 -7.44
CA ALA A 263 -23.69 -17.98 -6.48
C ALA A 263 -23.24 -19.31 -7.11
N GLU A 264 -23.53 -19.49 -8.40
CA GLU A 264 -23.14 -20.67 -9.19
C GLU A 264 -21.62 -20.78 -9.35
N LEU A 265 -20.89 -19.66 -9.46
CA LEU A 265 -19.42 -19.68 -9.50
C LEU A 265 -18.85 -20.18 -8.18
N ARG A 266 -19.43 -19.70 -7.07
CA ARG A 266 -19.05 -20.16 -5.73
C ARG A 266 -19.38 -21.63 -5.51
N ALA A 267 -20.56 -22.08 -5.98
CA ALA A 267 -20.97 -23.48 -5.90
C ALA A 267 -20.05 -24.39 -6.73
N ALA A 268 -19.64 -23.97 -7.92
CA ALA A 268 -18.71 -24.71 -8.76
C ALA A 268 -17.37 -24.94 -8.05
N VAL A 269 -16.79 -23.91 -7.43
CA VAL A 269 -15.52 -24.07 -6.68
C VAL A 269 -15.71 -24.96 -5.45
N ARG A 270 -16.83 -24.84 -4.73
CA ARG A 270 -17.16 -25.72 -3.59
C ARG A 270 -17.36 -27.19 -3.97
N ALA A 271 -17.59 -27.49 -5.24
CA ALA A 271 -17.70 -28.86 -5.74
C ALA A 271 -16.35 -29.48 -6.12
N HIS A 272 -15.24 -28.72 -6.11
CA HIS A 272 -13.93 -29.17 -6.56
C HIS A 272 -12.86 -28.95 -5.47
N GLY A 273 -12.00 -29.94 -5.26
CA GLY A 273 -10.84 -29.78 -4.38
C GLY A 273 -9.78 -28.85 -4.97
N LEU A 274 -8.90 -28.28 -4.14
CA LEU A 274 -7.87 -27.31 -4.53
C LEU A 274 -7.05 -27.74 -5.75
N ARG A 275 -6.65 -29.01 -5.83
CA ARG A 275 -5.85 -29.54 -6.95
C ARG A 275 -6.56 -29.37 -8.30
N ALA A 276 -7.85 -29.68 -8.37
CA ALA A 276 -8.63 -29.57 -9.61
C ALA A 276 -8.79 -28.10 -10.02
N VAL A 277 -9.00 -27.20 -9.04
CA VAL A 277 -9.11 -25.76 -9.29
C VAL A 277 -7.79 -25.17 -9.80
N ARG A 278 -6.65 -25.57 -9.22
CA ARG A 278 -5.32 -25.18 -9.71
C ARG A 278 -5.06 -25.65 -11.13
N GLN A 279 -5.38 -26.90 -11.45
CA GLN A 279 -5.25 -27.43 -12.80
C GLN A 279 -6.10 -26.66 -13.82
N ALA A 280 -7.33 -26.27 -13.44
CA ALA A 280 -8.15 -25.41 -14.27
C ALA A 280 -7.52 -24.02 -14.47
N GLY A 281 -6.91 -23.47 -13.43
CA GLY A 281 -6.20 -22.20 -13.49
C GLY A 281 -4.98 -22.25 -14.42
N GLU A 282 -4.11 -23.24 -14.25
CA GLU A 282 -2.93 -23.49 -15.09
C GLU A 282 -3.30 -23.67 -16.57
N ALA A 283 -4.37 -24.42 -16.85
CA ALA A 283 -4.81 -24.70 -18.22
C ALA A 283 -5.29 -23.45 -18.98
N HIS A 284 -5.77 -22.42 -18.27
CA HIS A 284 -6.40 -21.24 -18.87
C HIS A 284 -5.69 -19.92 -18.53
N GLY A 285 -4.62 -19.94 -17.75
CA GLY A 285 -3.91 -18.72 -17.34
C GLY A 285 -4.64 -17.91 -16.25
N VAL A 286 -5.33 -18.60 -15.34
CA VAL A 286 -5.88 -18.01 -14.11
C VAL A 286 -4.97 -18.36 -12.94
N SER A 287 -4.46 -17.34 -12.27
CA SER A 287 -3.66 -17.53 -11.05
C SER A 287 -4.59 -17.97 -9.91
N VAL A 288 -4.19 -18.98 -9.13
CA VAL A 288 -4.92 -19.49 -7.96
C VAL A 288 -4.01 -19.49 -6.75
N ALA A 289 -4.26 -18.61 -5.79
CA ALA A 289 -3.46 -18.46 -4.58
C ALA A 289 -4.26 -18.84 -3.32
N GLU A 290 -3.61 -19.50 -2.36
CA GLU A 290 -4.23 -19.85 -1.08
C GLU A 290 -4.24 -18.63 -0.15
N ALA A 291 -5.44 -18.18 0.22
CA ALA A 291 -5.65 -17.08 1.15
C ALA A 291 -5.69 -17.60 2.60
N GLY A 292 -4.52 -18.01 3.12
CA GLY A 292 -4.37 -18.58 4.46
C GLY A 292 -3.56 -17.70 5.42
N GLU A 293 -3.61 -18.03 6.71
CA GLU A 293 -2.83 -17.33 7.76
C GLU A 293 -1.33 -17.65 7.71
N ALA A 294 -0.95 -18.76 7.07
CA ALA A 294 0.44 -19.19 6.93
C ALA A 294 1.22 -18.41 5.87
N THR A 295 0.54 -17.66 5.00
CA THR A 295 1.19 -16.92 3.92
C THR A 295 1.92 -15.69 4.47
N ALA A 296 3.17 -15.49 4.04
CA ALA A 296 3.99 -14.37 4.49
C ALA A 296 4.94 -13.93 3.38
N ALA A 297 5.16 -12.61 3.26
CA ALA A 297 6.23 -12.06 2.44
C ALA A 297 7.60 -12.62 2.87
N PRO A 298 8.57 -12.73 1.94
CA PRO A 298 9.95 -13.06 2.26
C PRO A 298 10.51 -12.15 3.35
N ARG A 299 11.30 -12.73 4.26
CA ARG A 299 12.02 -11.95 5.28
C ARG A 299 13.00 -11.01 4.58
N ASP A 300 13.14 -9.80 5.12
CA ASP A 300 14.08 -8.76 4.66
C ASP A 300 13.82 -8.21 3.24
N LEU A 301 12.60 -8.35 2.71
CA LEU A 301 12.22 -7.70 1.47
C LEU A 301 12.34 -6.18 1.59
N ALA A 302 13.27 -5.58 0.83
CA ALA A 302 13.43 -4.13 0.83
C ALA A 302 12.17 -3.47 0.24
N PRO A 303 11.67 -2.36 0.82
CA PRO A 303 10.49 -1.67 0.31
C PRO A 303 10.71 -1.17 -1.13
N TRP A 304 11.94 -0.75 -1.42
CA TRP A 304 12.42 -0.33 -2.74
C TRP A 304 13.93 -0.59 -2.88
N THR A 305 14.44 -0.48 -4.10
CA THR A 305 15.88 -0.57 -4.42
C THR A 305 16.36 0.67 -5.18
N VAL A 306 17.64 1.00 -5.03
CA VAL A 306 18.38 1.97 -5.85
C VAL A 306 19.68 1.30 -6.30
N GLU A 307 19.87 1.20 -7.61
CA GLU A 307 21.05 0.62 -8.24
C GLU A 307 21.70 1.68 -9.14
N PRO A 308 22.98 2.06 -8.92
CA PRO A 308 23.66 2.99 -9.80
C PRO A 308 23.72 2.49 -11.26
N ALA A 309 23.61 3.39 -12.24
CA ALA A 309 23.80 3.04 -13.64
C ALA A 309 25.22 2.47 -13.87
N ARG A 310 25.34 1.34 -14.57
CA ARG A 310 26.65 0.70 -14.78
C ARG A 310 27.46 1.45 -15.84
N PRO A 311 28.80 1.43 -15.78
CA PRO A 311 29.64 2.03 -16.82
C PRO A 311 29.41 1.45 -18.23
N SER A 312 28.98 0.18 -18.31
CA SER A 312 28.66 -0.52 -19.56
C SER A 312 27.34 -0.07 -20.20
N ASP A 313 26.46 0.58 -19.44
CA ASP A 313 25.12 1.01 -19.89
C ASP A 313 25.19 2.26 -20.79
N GLY A 314 26.39 2.64 -21.24
CA GLY A 314 26.67 3.85 -21.99
C GLY A 314 27.97 3.81 -22.79
N LEU A 315 28.26 2.73 -23.51
CA LEU A 315 29.32 2.76 -24.54
C LEU A 315 28.86 3.57 -25.76
N SER A 316 28.81 4.89 -25.60
CA SER A 316 29.06 5.82 -26.70
C SER A 316 29.98 6.93 -26.18
N ARG A 317 31.24 6.89 -26.64
CA ARG A 317 32.18 8.01 -26.49
C ARG A 317 31.70 9.14 -27.39
N GLY A 318 31.20 10.22 -26.79
CA GLY A 318 30.96 11.48 -27.50
C GLY A 318 29.52 11.95 -27.48
N ALA A 319 29.06 12.42 -26.33
CA ALA A 319 28.04 13.46 -26.29
C ALA A 319 28.56 14.57 -25.37
N PRO A 320 28.60 15.84 -25.81
CA PRO A 320 28.93 16.94 -24.92
C PRO A 320 27.91 16.96 -23.76
N PRO A 321 28.28 17.45 -22.56
CA PRO A 321 27.34 17.60 -21.46
C PRO A 321 26.16 18.44 -21.94
N GLY A 322 25.03 17.80 -22.21
CA GLY A 322 23.78 18.47 -22.52
C GLY A 322 23.51 19.45 -21.40
N ARG A 323 23.51 20.74 -21.74
CA ARG A 323 23.35 21.86 -20.81
C ARG A 323 22.23 21.53 -19.82
N SER A 324 22.57 21.44 -18.53
CA SER A 324 21.61 21.54 -17.43
C SER A 324 21.09 22.97 -17.42
N GLY A 325 20.23 23.27 -18.38
CA GLY A 325 19.77 24.59 -18.70
C GLY A 325 18.27 24.58 -18.86
N THR A 326 17.58 24.34 -17.76
CA THR A 326 16.44 25.19 -17.45
C THR A 326 16.78 25.88 -16.15
N ALA A 327 16.74 27.21 -16.20
CA ALA A 327 16.85 28.11 -15.06
C ALA A 327 16.10 27.56 -13.84
N ALA A 328 16.51 27.99 -12.64
CA ALA A 328 15.72 27.89 -11.43
C ALA A 328 14.25 28.14 -11.75
N GLY A 329 13.48 27.07 -11.95
CA GLY A 329 12.05 27.14 -12.14
C GLY A 329 11.51 27.46 -10.77
N ALA A 330 11.37 28.75 -10.49
CA ALA A 330 10.91 29.35 -9.24
C ALA A 330 9.43 29.03 -8.99
N GLY A 331 9.09 27.74 -8.92
CA GLY A 331 7.88 27.25 -8.31
C GLY A 331 8.14 27.01 -6.82
N PRO A 332 7.13 27.22 -5.95
CA PRO A 332 7.30 27.08 -4.50
C PRO A 332 7.47 25.61 -4.04
N LEU A 333 7.35 24.63 -4.94
CA LEU A 333 7.30 23.21 -4.59
C LEU A 333 8.64 22.49 -4.83
N PRO A 334 8.99 21.45 -4.04
CA PRO A 334 10.32 20.85 -4.03
C PRO A 334 10.86 20.29 -5.36
N LEU A 335 9.99 19.76 -6.21
CA LEU A 335 10.35 19.17 -7.51
C LEU A 335 10.12 20.12 -8.68
N SER A 336 9.85 21.40 -8.41
CA SER A 336 9.67 22.41 -9.45
C SER A 336 10.86 22.41 -10.40
N GLY A 337 10.59 22.43 -11.71
CA GLY A 337 11.59 22.36 -12.77
C GLY A 337 12.10 20.95 -13.11
N LEU A 338 11.68 19.89 -12.41
CA LEU A 338 12.00 18.51 -12.81
C LEU A 338 10.96 17.96 -13.78
N ARG A 339 11.39 17.15 -14.75
CA ARG A 339 10.53 16.50 -15.73
C ARG A 339 10.47 14.99 -15.53
N VAL A 340 9.24 14.44 -15.50
CA VAL A 340 8.96 13.01 -15.40
C VAL A 340 8.27 12.55 -16.68
N VAL A 341 8.75 11.48 -17.29
CA VAL A 341 8.05 10.76 -18.36
C VAL A 341 7.46 9.49 -17.77
N GLU A 342 6.14 9.36 -17.80
CA GLU A 342 5.39 8.26 -17.21
C GLU A 342 4.76 7.39 -18.30
N SER A 343 5.11 6.11 -18.38
CA SER A 343 4.40 5.10 -19.17
C SER A 343 3.84 4.02 -18.26
N ALA A 344 2.76 4.34 -17.56
CA ALA A 344 2.15 3.46 -16.57
C ALA A 344 0.64 3.31 -16.76
N ARG A 345 0.05 2.22 -16.28
CA ARG A 345 -1.40 1.97 -16.32
C ARG A 345 -1.94 1.62 -14.93
N ARG A 346 -3.27 1.66 -14.77
CA ARG A 346 -3.98 1.33 -13.52
C ARG A 346 -3.67 2.28 -12.36
N VAL A 347 -3.20 1.77 -11.22
CA VAL A 347 -3.10 2.55 -9.98
C VAL A 347 -1.65 2.76 -9.55
N GLN A 348 -0.87 1.70 -9.32
CA GLN A 348 0.50 1.81 -8.76
C GLN A 348 1.40 2.86 -9.45
N GLY A 349 1.60 2.73 -10.76
CA GLY A 349 2.46 3.68 -11.49
C GLY A 349 1.86 5.09 -11.60
N PRO A 350 0.58 5.24 -11.99
CA PRO A 350 -0.07 6.56 -12.02
C PRO A 350 -0.12 7.27 -10.66
N MET A 351 -0.24 6.53 -9.55
CA MET A 351 -0.15 7.08 -8.19
C MET A 351 1.24 7.65 -7.90
N ALA A 352 2.31 6.97 -8.31
CA ALA A 352 3.67 7.49 -8.16
C ALA A 352 3.87 8.81 -8.94
N GLY A 353 3.41 8.87 -10.19
CA GLY A 353 3.46 10.10 -10.98
C GLY A 353 2.56 11.21 -10.42
N HIS A 354 1.41 10.86 -9.83
CA HIS A 354 0.54 11.81 -9.14
C HIS A 354 1.26 12.46 -7.95
N VAL A 355 1.92 11.67 -7.11
CA VAL A 355 2.73 12.18 -5.99
C VAL A 355 3.85 13.11 -6.46
N LEU A 356 4.61 12.71 -7.49
CA LEU A 356 5.69 13.55 -8.03
C LEU A 356 5.13 14.87 -8.59
N ARG A 357 3.94 14.85 -9.18
CA ARG A 357 3.23 16.05 -9.64
C ARG A 357 2.76 16.94 -8.49
N LEU A 358 2.24 16.37 -7.41
CA LEU A 358 1.85 17.11 -6.20
C LEU A 358 3.07 17.80 -5.55
N LEU A 359 4.25 17.19 -5.65
CA LEU A 359 5.52 17.78 -5.22
C LEU A 359 6.11 18.77 -6.24
N GLY A 360 5.44 19.04 -7.37
CA GLY A 360 5.78 20.09 -8.32
C GLY A 360 6.47 19.67 -9.63
N ALA A 361 6.65 18.37 -9.89
CA ALA A 361 7.26 17.91 -11.14
C ALA A 361 6.33 18.10 -12.36
N ASP A 362 6.90 18.40 -13.53
CA ASP A 362 6.21 18.36 -14.82
C ASP A 362 6.13 16.92 -15.32
N VAL A 363 4.93 16.33 -15.24
CA VAL A 363 4.71 14.93 -15.62
C VAL A 363 4.08 14.84 -17.00
N VAL A 364 4.78 14.17 -17.92
CA VAL A 364 4.30 13.80 -19.26
C VAL A 364 3.97 12.32 -19.27
N ARG A 365 2.70 11.99 -19.41
CA ARG A 365 2.18 10.63 -19.51
C ARG A 365 2.18 10.18 -20.97
N VAL A 366 2.78 9.03 -21.24
CA VAL A 366 2.76 8.36 -22.54
C VAL A 366 1.56 7.43 -22.60
N GLU A 367 0.63 7.71 -23.50
CA GLU A 367 -0.58 6.91 -23.72
C GLU A 367 -0.52 6.21 -25.09
N PRO A 368 -1.14 5.02 -25.23
CA PRO A 368 -1.28 4.39 -26.54
C PRO A 368 -2.23 5.20 -27.43
N PRO A 369 -2.25 4.95 -28.75
CA PRO A 369 -3.26 5.51 -29.64
C PRO A 369 -4.68 5.32 -29.12
N GLY A 370 -5.46 6.40 -29.07
CA GLY A 370 -6.82 6.39 -28.52
C GLY A 370 -6.91 6.53 -26.99
N GLY A 371 -5.77 6.69 -26.31
CA GLY A 371 -5.70 6.96 -24.87
C GLY A 371 -5.75 5.71 -23.98
N ASP A 372 -5.61 5.92 -22.67
CA ASP A 372 -5.74 4.86 -21.68
C ASP A 372 -7.19 4.32 -21.61
N PRO A 373 -7.42 2.99 -21.69
CA PRO A 373 -8.75 2.41 -21.57
C PRO A 373 -9.52 2.80 -20.30
N MET A 374 -8.82 3.13 -19.21
CA MET A 374 -9.48 3.59 -17.98
C MET A 374 -10.21 4.92 -18.14
N ARG A 375 -9.92 5.72 -19.18
CA ARG A 375 -10.66 6.96 -19.47
C ARG A 375 -12.15 6.69 -19.71
N GLY A 376 -12.51 5.51 -20.19
CA GLY A 376 -13.91 5.10 -20.42
C GLY A 376 -14.58 4.43 -19.22
N LEU A 377 -13.92 4.29 -18.07
CA LEU A 377 -14.48 3.60 -16.90
C LEU A 377 -15.39 4.55 -16.10
N PRO A 378 -16.70 4.28 -15.93
CA PRO A 378 -17.59 5.20 -15.23
C PRO A 378 -17.31 5.34 -13.70
N PRO A 379 -18.00 6.29 -13.04
CA PRO A 379 -18.57 7.54 -13.53
C PRO A 379 -17.64 8.35 -14.44
N LEU A 380 -18.25 8.93 -15.47
CA LEU A 380 -17.61 9.84 -16.41
C LEU A 380 -18.03 11.27 -16.09
N ALA A 381 -17.08 12.20 -16.04
CA ALA A 381 -17.34 13.63 -15.99
C ALA A 381 -16.50 14.31 -17.08
N GLY A 382 -17.11 15.17 -17.88
CA GLY A 382 -16.44 15.77 -19.05
C GLY A 382 -15.91 14.73 -20.06
N GLY A 383 -16.60 13.60 -20.22
CA GLY A 383 -16.19 12.53 -21.14
C GLY A 383 -15.02 11.65 -20.68
N CYS A 384 -14.57 11.80 -19.43
CA CYS A 384 -13.45 11.03 -18.87
C CYS A 384 -13.79 10.46 -17.50
N SER A 385 -13.28 9.27 -17.21
CA SER A 385 -13.40 8.63 -15.90
C SER A 385 -12.83 9.51 -14.79
N VAL A 386 -13.64 9.78 -13.77
CA VAL A 386 -13.17 10.51 -12.59
C VAL A 386 -12.15 9.71 -11.78
N ARG A 387 -12.18 8.37 -11.85
CA ARG A 387 -11.17 7.49 -11.24
C ARG A 387 -9.83 7.58 -11.94
N PHE A 388 -9.84 7.65 -13.27
CA PHE A 388 -8.63 7.89 -14.05
C PHE A 388 -8.10 9.31 -13.78
N SER A 389 -8.99 10.30 -13.83
CA SER A 389 -8.66 11.70 -13.61
C SER A 389 -8.09 11.94 -12.21
N ALA A 390 -8.60 11.27 -11.16
CA ALA A 390 -8.11 11.42 -9.79
C ALA A 390 -6.59 11.19 -9.64
N LEU A 391 -6.00 10.33 -10.48
CA LEU A 391 -4.56 10.05 -10.46
C LEU A 391 -3.78 10.72 -11.61
N ASN A 392 -4.47 11.27 -12.60
CA ASN A 392 -3.83 11.76 -13.84
C ASN A 392 -4.13 13.22 -14.16
N HIS A 393 -5.02 13.86 -13.42
CA HIS A 393 -5.30 15.28 -13.56
C HIS A 393 -4.01 16.10 -13.38
N GLY A 394 -3.82 17.10 -14.24
CA GLY A 394 -2.65 17.96 -14.25
C GLY A 394 -1.40 17.38 -14.94
N LYS A 395 -1.42 16.11 -15.39
CA LYS A 395 -0.37 15.54 -16.23
C LYS A 395 -0.59 15.93 -17.69
N ARG A 396 0.49 16.19 -18.43
CA ARG A 396 0.44 16.37 -19.89
C ARG A 396 0.43 15.00 -20.56
N VAL A 397 -0.17 14.87 -21.73
CA VAL A 397 -0.26 13.60 -22.45
C VAL A 397 0.55 13.66 -23.74
N ALA A 398 1.29 12.61 -24.02
CA ALA A 398 1.90 12.33 -25.31
C ALA A 398 1.40 10.98 -25.81
N GLU A 399 0.80 10.95 -27.00
CA GLU A 399 0.37 9.70 -27.61
C GLU A 399 1.56 9.02 -28.33
N ALA A 400 1.80 7.74 -28.07
CA ALA A 400 2.82 6.96 -28.75
C ALA A 400 2.47 5.46 -28.81
N ASP A 401 2.49 4.89 -30.02
CA ASP A 401 2.38 3.44 -30.20
C ASP A 401 3.74 2.75 -30.00
N LEU A 402 3.95 2.20 -28.79
CA LEU A 402 5.19 1.52 -28.41
C LEU A 402 5.44 0.23 -29.21
N THR A 403 4.44 -0.31 -29.92
CA THR A 403 4.64 -1.47 -30.81
C THR A 403 5.40 -1.08 -32.08
N THR A 404 5.32 0.18 -32.49
CA THR A 404 6.04 0.72 -33.65
C THR A 404 7.41 1.26 -33.28
N ARG A 405 8.36 1.26 -34.23
CA ARG A 405 9.66 1.92 -34.04
C ARG A 405 9.48 3.41 -33.73
N ARG A 406 8.60 4.09 -34.47
CA ARG A 406 8.33 5.53 -34.32
C ARG A 406 7.87 5.89 -32.90
N GLY A 407 6.89 5.17 -32.34
CA GLY A 407 6.41 5.46 -30.99
C GLY A 407 7.48 5.23 -29.92
N ARG A 408 8.36 4.24 -30.11
CA ARG A 408 9.52 4.06 -29.23
C ARG A 408 10.55 5.18 -29.34
N ASP A 409 10.80 5.67 -30.55
CA ASP A 409 11.70 6.81 -30.78
C ASP A 409 11.13 8.09 -30.16
N THR A 410 9.80 8.30 -30.22
CA THR A 410 9.12 9.38 -29.49
C THR A 410 9.38 9.31 -27.99
N VAL A 411 9.31 8.13 -27.37
CA VAL A 411 9.63 7.98 -25.94
C VAL A 411 11.10 8.32 -25.66
N ARG A 412 12.04 7.85 -26.48
CA ARG A 412 13.47 8.18 -26.32
C ARG A 412 13.71 9.69 -26.41
N GLU A 413 13.04 10.37 -27.33
CA GLU A 413 13.12 11.83 -27.45
C GLU A 413 12.61 12.53 -26.19
N LEU A 414 11.44 12.14 -25.68
CA LEU A 414 10.89 12.68 -24.43
C LEU A 414 11.85 12.46 -23.25
N VAL A 415 12.41 11.25 -23.15
CA VAL A 415 13.33 10.83 -22.08
C VAL A 415 14.68 11.55 -22.14
N SER A 416 15.18 11.91 -23.33
CA SER A 416 16.45 12.63 -23.49
C SER A 416 16.51 13.97 -22.74
N ARG A 417 15.34 14.52 -22.39
CA ARG A 417 15.17 15.77 -21.64
C ARG A 417 14.51 15.57 -20.27
N ALA A 418 14.40 14.33 -19.80
CA ALA A 418 13.70 14.00 -18.56
C ALA A 418 14.68 13.72 -17.40
N ASP A 419 14.22 13.98 -16.18
CA ASP A 419 14.92 13.60 -14.96
C ASP A 419 14.59 12.17 -14.54
N VAL A 420 13.34 11.75 -14.80
CA VAL A 420 12.79 10.47 -14.39
C VAL A 420 12.03 9.85 -15.57
N PHE A 421 12.25 8.56 -15.78
CA PHE A 421 11.34 7.73 -16.59
C PHE A 421 10.69 6.71 -15.66
N LEU A 422 9.36 6.62 -15.67
CA LEU A 422 8.60 5.74 -14.79
C LEU A 422 7.70 4.82 -15.59
N HIS A 423 7.73 3.51 -15.32
CA HIS A 423 6.83 2.55 -15.96
C HIS A 423 6.39 1.42 -15.00
N ASN A 424 5.28 0.74 -15.32
CA ASN A 424 4.82 -0.47 -14.61
C ASN A 424 4.48 -1.63 -15.56
N TRP A 425 5.31 -1.81 -16.59
CA TRP A 425 5.12 -2.88 -17.56
C TRP A 425 5.42 -4.26 -16.95
N ALA A 426 4.78 -5.29 -17.50
CA ALA A 426 5.03 -6.67 -17.12
C ALA A 426 6.53 -7.04 -17.27
N PRO A 427 7.05 -7.98 -16.46
CA PRO A 427 8.43 -8.44 -16.55
C PRO A 427 8.86 -8.77 -17.99
N GLY A 428 10.06 -8.33 -18.38
CA GLY A 428 10.62 -8.54 -19.72
C GLY A 428 10.11 -7.57 -20.81
N LYS A 429 8.97 -6.90 -20.61
CA LYS A 429 8.38 -6.02 -21.64
C LYS A 429 9.27 -4.84 -22.01
N ALA A 430 9.96 -4.23 -21.04
CA ALA A 430 10.89 -3.12 -21.30
C ALA A 430 11.99 -3.50 -22.30
N ARG A 431 12.59 -4.69 -22.11
CA ARG A 431 13.61 -5.25 -23.01
C ARG A 431 13.03 -5.56 -24.39
N THR A 432 11.83 -6.14 -24.47
CA THR A 432 11.15 -6.38 -25.75
C THR A 432 10.87 -5.07 -26.51
N LEU A 433 10.62 -3.99 -25.78
CA LEU A 433 10.46 -2.67 -26.36
C LEU A 433 11.81 -1.99 -26.65
N GLY A 434 12.95 -2.48 -26.17
CA GLY A 434 14.21 -1.71 -26.25
C GLY A 434 14.11 -0.35 -25.54
N LEU A 435 13.38 -0.32 -24.42
CA LEU A 435 13.20 0.84 -23.55
C LEU A 435 13.55 0.43 -22.10
N ASP A 436 14.51 -0.48 -21.94
CA ASP A 436 15.04 -0.81 -20.62
C ASP A 436 15.99 0.27 -20.11
N ALA A 437 16.51 0.08 -18.90
CA ALA A 437 17.38 1.07 -18.28
C ALA A 437 18.65 1.34 -19.10
N GLY A 438 19.25 0.30 -19.69
CA GLY A 438 20.45 0.47 -20.52
C GLY A 438 20.15 1.26 -21.79
N ASP A 439 19.04 0.92 -22.46
CA ASP A 439 18.58 1.63 -23.66
C ASP A 439 18.35 3.13 -23.39
N LEU A 440 17.72 3.47 -22.26
CA LEU A 440 17.39 4.86 -21.93
C LEU A 440 18.55 5.62 -21.29
N HIS A 441 19.46 4.97 -20.57
CA HIS A 441 20.68 5.60 -20.06
C HIS A 441 21.63 5.99 -21.20
N ALA A 442 21.61 5.31 -22.34
CA ALA A 442 22.38 5.69 -23.52
C ALA A 442 21.99 7.08 -24.08
N VAL A 443 20.71 7.46 -23.98
CA VAL A 443 20.22 8.79 -24.43
C VAL A 443 20.08 9.80 -23.29
N ALA A 444 20.01 9.34 -22.04
CA ALA A 444 19.90 10.17 -20.84
C ALA A 444 20.74 9.59 -19.67
N PRO A 445 22.08 9.82 -19.64
CA PRO A 445 22.99 9.18 -18.67
C PRO A 445 22.74 9.53 -17.19
N ARG A 446 21.97 10.60 -16.93
CA ARG A 446 21.59 11.07 -15.59
C ARG A 446 20.16 10.66 -15.20
N LEU A 447 19.46 9.88 -16.03
CA LEU A 447 18.08 9.48 -15.80
C LEU A 447 17.93 8.62 -14.55
N VAL A 448 16.92 8.91 -13.75
CA VAL A 448 16.38 7.97 -12.76
C VAL A 448 15.36 7.09 -13.47
N TYR A 449 15.73 5.84 -13.75
CA TYR A 449 14.86 4.85 -14.38
C TYR A 449 14.06 4.12 -13.29
N ALA A 450 12.76 4.35 -13.22
CA ALA A 450 11.87 3.84 -12.19
C ALA A 450 10.93 2.76 -12.73
N SER A 451 10.88 1.62 -12.03
CA SER A 451 10.02 0.49 -12.40
C SER A 451 9.13 0.05 -11.24
N ALA A 452 7.83 -0.09 -11.50
CA ALA A 452 6.85 -0.69 -10.61
C ALA A 452 6.49 -2.10 -11.09
N SER A 453 6.27 -3.02 -10.15
CA SER A 453 5.90 -4.41 -10.47
C SER A 453 4.99 -5.03 -9.40
N GLY A 454 4.43 -6.21 -9.67
CA GLY A 454 3.68 -6.97 -8.67
C GLY A 454 4.56 -7.54 -7.56
N PHE A 455 5.65 -8.22 -7.93
CA PHE A 455 6.43 -9.04 -6.99
C PHE A 455 7.94 -8.73 -6.98
N GLY A 456 8.42 -7.79 -7.79
CA GLY A 456 9.85 -7.59 -7.99
C GLY A 456 10.52 -8.90 -8.46
N ALA A 457 11.66 -9.23 -7.85
CA ALA A 457 12.35 -10.52 -8.06
C ALA A 457 11.97 -11.60 -7.04
N ALA A 458 11.08 -11.30 -6.08
CA ALA A 458 10.86 -12.12 -4.90
C ALA A 458 10.24 -13.50 -5.18
N LEU A 459 9.40 -13.60 -6.22
CA LEU A 459 8.74 -14.85 -6.64
C LEU A 459 9.39 -15.49 -7.88
N GLY A 460 10.65 -15.15 -8.15
CA GLY A 460 11.40 -15.71 -9.27
C GLY A 460 11.01 -15.13 -10.65
N PRO A 461 11.48 -15.77 -11.74
CA PRO A 461 11.39 -15.22 -13.10
C PRO A 461 9.99 -15.34 -13.73
N THR A 462 9.15 -16.25 -13.24
CA THR A 462 7.80 -16.50 -13.74
C THR A 462 6.78 -16.35 -12.62
N PRO A 463 6.61 -15.14 -12.06
CA PRO A 463 5.66 -14.90 -10.99
C PRO A 463 4.21 -15.02 -11.52
N PRO A 464 3.21 -15.22 -10.63
CA PRO A 464 1.81 -15.12 -11.00
C PRO A 464 1.45 -13.69 -11.47
N THR A 465 0.20 -13.47 -11.87
CA THR A 465 -0.26 -12.14 -12.28
C THR A 465 -0.04 -11.12 -11.17
N GLY A 466 0.71 -10.05 -11.46
CA GLY A 466 1.02 -9.01 -10.49
C GLY A 466 -0.13 -8.04 -10.27
N THR A 467 -1.08 -8.41 -9.40
CA THR A 467 -2.19 -7.54 -8.99
C THR A 467 -2.16 -7.28 -7.49
N ASP A 468 -2.92 -6.26 -7.08
CA ASP A 468 -3.08 -5.87 -5.68
C ASP A 468 -3.51 -7.03 -4.79
N TYR A 469 -4.54 -7.77 -5.21
CA TYR A 469 -5.13 -8.85 -4.42
C TYR A 469 -4.17 -10.02 -4.25
N LEU A 470 -3.46 -10.42 -5.31
CA LEU A 470 -2.45 -11.47 -5.19
C LEU A 470 -1.23 -11.03 -4.38
N ALA A 471 -0.81 -9.77 -4.50
CA ALA A 471 0.25 -9.23 -3.64
C ALA A 471 -0.16 -9.22 -2.16
N GLN A 472 -1.41 -8.87 -1.85
CA GLN A 472 -1.95 -8.98 -0.49
C GLN A 472 -1.91 -10.42 0.01
N VAL A 473 -2.33 -11.40 -0.80
CA VAL A 473 -2.30 -12.83 -0.44
C VAL A 473 -0.86 -13.29 -0.21
N HIS A 474 0.02 -13.17 -1.20
CA HIS A 474 1.41 -13.62 -1.12
C HIS A 474 2.23 -12.88 -0.05
N GLY A 475 1.88 -11.63 0.27
CA GLY A 475 2.48 -10.89 1.35
C GLY A 475 2.02 -11.32 2.75
N GLY A 476 0.90 -12.05 2.84
CA GLY A 476 0.20 -12.35 4.09
C GLY A 476 -0.64 -11.18 4.63
N LEU A 477 -0.76 -10.10 3.85
CA LEU A 477 -1.52 -8.91 4.24
C LEU A 477 -3.03 -9.18 4.18
N ALA A 478 -3.50 -10.02 3.25
CA ALA A 478 -4.91 -10.42 3.15
C ALA A 478 -5.47 -10.99 4.47
N ALA A 479 -4.70 -11.82 5.16
CA ALA A 479 -5.09 -12.36 6.47
C ALA A 479 -5.01 -11.30 7.59
N ALA A 480 -3.99 -10.43 7.53
CA ALA A 480 -3.71 -9.42 8.55
C ALA A 480 -4.75 -8.30 8.57
N LEU A 481 -5.32 -7.92 7.42
CA LEU A 481 -6.31 -6.85 7.33
C LEU A 481 -7.68 -7.24 7.93
N ARG A 482 -7.91 -8.52 8.24
CA ARG A 482 -9.20 -9.04 8.73
C ARG A 482 -9.10 -9.53 10.17
N PRO A 483 -10.09 -9.20 11.04
CA PRO A 483 -10.11 -9.70 12.41
C PRO A 483 -10.39 -11.20 12.47
N VAL A 484 -9.96 -11.87 13.54
CA VAL A 484 -9.96 -13.34 13.69
C VAL A 484 -11.30 -14.02 13.42
N ASP A 485 -12.41 -13.32 13.64
CA ASP A 485 -13.78 -13.82 13.44
C ASP A 485 -14.27 -13.68 11.98
N ARG A 486 -13.46 -13.13 11.08
CA ARG A 486 -13.65 -13.14 9.63
C ARG A 486 -12.69 -14.14 8.98
N PRO A 487 -13.05 -14.81 7.87
CA PRO A 487 -12.09 -15.59 7.11
C PRO A 487 -11.01 -14.66 6.49
N PRO A 488 -9.76 -15.13 6.33
CA PRO A 488 -8.75 -14.41 5.55
C PRO A 488 -9.24 -14.11 4.13
N ALA A 489 -9.14 -12.85 3.71
CA ALA A 489 -9.49 -12.41 2.36
C ALA A 489 -8.86 -11.04 2.11
N PRO A 490 -8.42 -10.74 0.87
CA PRO A 490 -7.95 -9.41 0.52
C PRO A 490 -8.99 -8.33 0.87
N SER A 491 -8.50 -7.13 1.19
CA SER A 491 -9.33 -5.94 1.02
C SER A 491 -9.56 -5.74 -0.47
N LEU A 492 -10.79 -5.40 -0.87
CA LEU A 492 -11.08 -5.07 -2.27
C LEU A 492 -10.70 -3.61 -2.63
N MET A 493 -10.29 -2.83 -1.64
CA MET A 493 -9.54 -1.61 -1.87
C MET A 493 -8.18 -1.93 -2.51
N THR A 494 -7.66 -0.99 -3.29
CA THR A 494 -6.33 -1.07 -3.93
C THR A 494 -5.19 -0.72 -2.96
N VAL A 495 -5.10 -1.46 -1.84
CA VAL A 495 -4.23 -1.16 -0.68
C VAL A 495 -2.74 -1.13 -1.07
N THR A 496 -2.27 -2.19 -1.72
CA THR A 496 -0.86 -2.32 -2.14
C THR A 496 -0.56 -1.57 -3.44
N ASP A 497 -1.56 -1.32 -4.27
CA ASP A 497 -1.48 -0.50 -5.48
C ASP A 497 -1.19 0.96 -5.11
N VAL A 498 -1.98 1.53 -4.18
CA VAL A 498 -1.75 2.87 -3.64
C VAL A 498 -0.39 2.92 -2.94
N LEU A 499 -0.18 2.07 -1.92
CA LEU A 499 1.05 2.09 -1.13
C LEU A 499 2.29 1.82 -1.98
N GLY A 500 2.21 0.91 -2.96
CA GLY A 500 3.29 0.60 -3.89
C GLY A 500 3.65 1.78 -4.79
N GLY A 501 2.67 2.58 -5.19
CA GLY A 501 2.90 3.85 -5.91
C GLY A 501 3.59 4.89 -5.04
N LEU A 502 3.18 5.02 -3.77
CA LEU A 502 3.87 5.90 -2.81
C LEU A 502 5.33 5.43 -2.59
N VAL A 503 5.53 4.14 -2.36
CA VAL A 503 6.88 3.57 -2.18
C VAL A 503 7.75 3.76 -3.44
N LEU A 504 7.17 3.67 -4.65
CA LEU A 504 7.90 3.97 -5.88
C LEU A 504 8.29 5.46 -5.97
N ALA A 505 7.40 6.38 -5.62
CA ALA A 505 7.74 7.80 -5.59
C ALA A 505 8.83 8.11 -4.56
N GLN A 506 8.84 7.45 -3.40
CA GLN A 506 9.95 7.53 -2.45
C GLN A 506 11.26 7.03 -3.06
N ALA A 507 11.22 5.91 -3.79
CA ALA A 507 12.40 5.39 -4.49
C ALA A 507 12.93 6.37 -5.54
N VAL A 508 12.03 7.05 -6.28
CA VAL A 508 12.40 8.11 -7.23
C VAL A 508 13.07 9.28 -6.52
N LEU A 509 12.51 9.77 -5.41
CA LEU A 509 13.10 10.85 -4.62
C LEU A 509 14.49 10.48 -4.10
N ALA A 510 14.66 9.25 -3.60
CA ALA A 510 15.95 8.73 -3.18
C ALA A 510 16.95 8.64 -4.36
N GLY A 511 16.49 8.17 -5.52
CA GLY A 511 17.31 8.12 -6.75
C GLY A 511 17.74 9.50 -7.25
N LEU A 512 16.84 10.49 -7.19
CA LEU A 512 17.14 11.89 -7.53
C LEU A 512 18.15 12.50 -6.55
N LEU A 513 18.02 12.21 -5.25
CA LEU A 513 18.98 12.65 -4.24
C LEU A 513 20.37 12.02 -4.45
N ALA A 514 20.42 10.72 -4.71
CA ALA A 514 21.66 10.00 -5.03
C ALA A 514 22.30 10.52 -6.33
N ARG A 515 21.50 10.90 -7.32
CA ARG A 515 21.96 11.53 -8.56
C ARG A 515 22.62 12.88 -8.30
N GLU A 516 22.15 13.68 -7.34
CA GLU A 516 22.81 14.95 -7.00
C GLU A 516 24.20 14.76 -6.40
N GLU A 517 24.41 13.66 -5.66
CA GLU A 517 25.73 13.31 -5.09
C GLU A 517 26.66 12.71 -6.13
N THR A 518 26.18 11.72 -6.88
CA THR A 518 27.00 10.90 -7.78
C THR A 518 27.14 11.50 -9.18
N ARG A 519 26.27 12.45 -9.54
CA ARG A 519 26.11 13.01 -10.90
C ARG A 519 25.77 11.97 -11.97
N ARG A 520 25.36 10.75 -11.59
CA ARG A 520 25.01 9.66 -12.50
C ARG A 520 23.55 9.24 -12.32
N GLY A 521 22.96 8.67 -13.37
CA GLY A 521 21.65 8.04 -13.31
C GLY A 521 21.65 6.79 -12.43
N CYS A 522 20.46 6.31 -12.12
CA CYS A 522 20.26 5.08 -11.38
C CYS A 522 18.97 4.38 -11.83
N ARG A 523 18.85 3.12 -11.43
CA ARG A 523 17.63 2.33 -11.54
C ARG A 523 16.99 2.27 -10.16
N VAL A 524 15.70 2.51 -10.09
CA VAL A 524 14.93 2.38 -8.85
C VAL A 524 13.73 1.48 -9.09
N ALA A 525 13.38 0.68 -8.09
CA ALA A 525 12.26 -0.24 -8.23
C ALA A 525 11.51 -0.40 -6.91
N SER A 526 10.20 -0.64 -7.02
CA SER A 526 9.35 -1.13 -5.93
C SER A 526 8.41 -2.22 -6.44
N SER A 527 7.69 -2.86 -5.52
CA SER A 527 6.68 -3.86 -5.87
C SER A 527 5.46 -3.78 -4.96
N LEU A 528 4.32 -4.30 -5.43
CA LEU A 528 3.13 -4.45 -4.59
C LEU A 528 3.42 -5.35 -3.39
N LEU A 529 4.20 -6.42 -3.57
CA LEU A 529 4.62 -7.32 -2.49
C LEU A 529 5.50 -6.61 -1.45
N SER A 530 6.46 -5.78 -1.88
CA SER A 530 7.32 -5.04 -0.95
C SER A 530 6.55 -3.94 -0.20
N ALA A 531 5.54 -3.34 -0.84
CA ALA A 531 4.58 -2.47 -0.17
C ALA A 531 3.73 -3.23 0.86
N ALA A 532 3.22 -4.41 0.52
CA ALA A 532 2.48 -5.26 1.46
C ALA A 532 3.31 -5.64 2.69
N ALA A 533 4.61 -5.93 2.48
CA ALA A 533 5.54 -6.27 3.55
C ALA A 533 5.91 -5.09 4.46
N LEU A 534 5.68 -3.85 4.00
CA LEU A 534 5.96 -2.64 4.77
C LEU A 534 4.92 -2.38 5.87
N VAL A 535 3.68 -2.86 5.67
CA VAL A 535 2.59 -2.68 6.64
C VAL A 535 2.90 -3.50 7.90
N PRO A 536 3.09 -2.87 9.08
CA PRO A 536 3.27 -3.58 10.33
C PRO A 536 2.08 -4.51 10.59
N ARG A 537 2.38 -5.75 10.99
CA ARG A 537 1.37 -6.75 11.29
C ARG A 537 1.58 -7.36 12.66
N PRO A 538 0.50 -7.57 13.44
CA PRO A 538 0.59 -8.30 14.68
C PRO A 538 0.95 -9.78 14.41
N PRO A 539 1.65 -10.47 15.33
CA PRO A 539 2.08 -11.85 15.15
C PRO A 539 0.91 -12.85 15.07
N ARG A 540 -0.29 -12.42 15.50
CA ARG A 540 -1.54 -13.15 15.39
C ARG A 540 -2.62 -12.18 14.92
N ARG A 541 -3.64 -12.70 14.26
CA ARG A 541 -4.80 -11.91 13.85
C ARG A 541 -5.51 -11.33 15.06
N VAL A 542 -5.91 -10.08 14.93
CA VAL A 542 -6.51 -9.30 16.02
C VAL A 542 -7.93 -9.78 16.27
N ARG A 543 -8.30 -9.87 17.54
CA ARG A 543 -9.69 -10.08 17.97
C ARG A 543 -10.29 -8.73 18.34
N LEU A 544 -11.35 -8.33 17.64
CA LEU A 544 -12.10 -7.13 17.95
C LEU A 544 -13.17 -7.44 19.00
N THR A 545 -13.30 -6.57 19.98
CA THR A 545 -14.45 -6.50 20.88
C THR A 545 -15.59 -5.74 20.19
N PRO A 546 -16.83 -5.77 20.73
CA PRO A 546 -17.92 -4.96 20.19
C PRO A 546 -17.61 -3.46 20.13
N LEU A 547 -16.80 -2.93 21.05
CA LEU A 547 -16.44 -1.50 21.11
C LEU A 547 -15.31 -1.12 20.13
N ASP A 548 -14.64 -2.08 19.50
CA ASP A 548 -13.67 -1.82 18.43
C ASP A 548 -14.32 -1.71 17.05
N ARG A 549 -15.63 -1.96 16.96
CA ARG A 549 -16.40 -1.93 15.71
C ARG A 549 -17.20 -0.62 15.62
N PRO A 550 -17.58 -0.19 14.40
CA PRO A 550 -18.59 0.86 14.23
C PRO A 550 -19.84 0.58 15.06
N LEU A 551 -20.23 1.56 15.88
CA LEU A 551 -21.35 1.48 16.81
C LEU A 551 -22.56 2.21 16.21
N PRO A 552 -23.70 1.53 16.03
CA PRO A 552 -24.89 2.15 15.48
C PRO A 552 -25.56 3.11 16.46
N THR A 553 -26.01 4.23 15.92
CA THR A 553 -26.83 5.25 16.57
C THR A 553 -28.21 5.30 15.91
N ALA A 554 -29.08 6.24 16.31
CA ALA A 554 -30.42 6.36 15.70
C ALA A 554 -30.37 6.81 14.23
N ASP A 555 -29.35 7.56 13.83
CA ASP A 555 -29.24 8.26 12.53
C ASP A 555 -27.89 8.01 11.82
N GLY A 556 -27.06 7.10 12.32
CA GLY A 556 -25.75 6.86 11.76
C GLY A 556 -24.90 5.84 12.52
N LEU A 557 -23.60 6.09 12.51
CA LEU A 557 -22.58 5.25 13.13
C LEU A 557 -21.51 6.15 13.77
N LEU A 558 -21.01 5.76 14.93
CA LEU A 558 -19.80 6.34 15.52
C LEU A 558 -18.74 5.28 15.77
N HIS A 559 -17.48 5.70 15.90
CA HIS A 559 -16.36 4.85 16.29
C HIS A 559 -15.65 5.49 17.47
N LEU A 560 -15.40 4.70 18.52
CA LEU A 560 -14.70 5.16 19.71
C LEU A 560 -13.21 5.26 19.40
N GLY A 561 -12.55 6.35 19.79
CA GLY A 561 -11.10 6.47 19.72
C GLY A 561 -10.37 5.49 20.65
N ALA A 562 -9.10 5.23 20.39
CA ALA A 562 -8.31 4.23 21.10
C ALA A 562 -8.32 4.40 22.62
N GLU A 563 -8.37 5.65 23.12
CA GLU A 563 -8.44 5.92 24.55
C GLU A 563 -9.79 5.55 25.17
N ALA A 564 -10.89 5.87 24.50
CA ALA A 564 -12.24 5.47 24.92
C ALA A 564 -12.40 3.95 24.89
N ARG A 565 -11.87 3.27 23.86
CA ARG A 565 -11.88 1.79 23.77
C ARG A 565 -11.15 1.11 24.92
N ARG A 566 -10.12 1.74 25.50
CA ARG A 566 -9.40 1.25 26.69
C ARG A 566 -10.16 1.44 28.01
N ARG A 567 -11.23 2.25 28.02
CA ARG A 567 -12.03 2.58 29.20
C ARG A 567 -13.50 2.16 29.04
N PRO A 568 -13.78 0.88 28.76
CA PRO A 568 -15.12 0.42 28.38
C PRO A 568 -16.20 0.67 29.46
N GLY A 569 -15.81 0.64 30.75
CA GLY A 569 -16.73 0.96 31.86
C GLY A 569 -17.08 2.45 31.96
N GLU A 570 -16.16 3.35 31.59
CA GLU A 570 -16.44 4.79 31.50
C GLU A 570 -17.34 5.10 30.30
N VAL A 571 -17.07 4.47 29.15
CA VAL A 571 -17.96 4.55 27.98
C VAL A 571 -19.38 4.11 28.34
N ALA A 572 -19.54 2.98 29.02
CA ALA A 572 -20.84 2.50 29.45
C ALA A 572 -21.55 3.49 30.38
N ARG A 573 -20.84 4.09 31.35
CA ARG A 573 -21.40 5.12 32.23
C ARG A 573 -21.79 6.39 31.48
N ALA A 574 -20.94 6.88 30.58
CA ALA A 574 -21.17 8.10 29.82
C ALA A 574 -22.44 8.02 28.95
N VAL A 575 -22.74 6.85 28.38
CA VAL A 575 -23.95 6.66 27.56
C VAL A 575 -25.15 6.12 28.35
N LEU A 576 -25.01 5.93 29.67
CA LEU A 576 -26.00 5.34 30.56
C LEU A 576 -26.41 3.90 30.17
N ALA A 577 -25.44 3.10 29.74
CA ALA A 577 -25.61 1.67 29.47
C ALA A 577 -25.38 0.84 30.75
N ALA A 578 -26.09 -0.29 30.89
CA ALA A 578 -25.95 -1.21 32.03
C ALA A 578 -24.54 -1.82 32.16
N GLY A 579 -23.77 -1.80 31.07
CA GLY A 579 -22.38 -2.23 31.01
C GLY A 579 -21.84 -2.21 29.58
N PRO A 580 -20.55 -2.51 29.37
CA PRO A 580 -19.89 -2.41 28.07
C PRO A 580 -20.60 -3.18 26.94
N ALA A 581 -21.13 -4.36 27.24
CA ALA A 581 -21.85 -5.19 26.25
C ALA A 581 -23.16 -4.56 25.76
N SER A 582 -23.76 -3.65 26.54
CA SER A 582 -25.03 -2.98 26.21
C SER A 582 -24.86 -1.61 25.57
N VAL A 583 -23.62 -1.10 25.44
CA VAL A 583 -23.31 0.23 24.86
C VAL A 583 -23.90 0.37 23.46
N ALA A 584 -23.67 -0.61 22.57
CA ALA A 584 -24.20 -0.57 21.21
C ALA A 584 -25.74 -0.57 21.17
N GLY A 585 -26.41 -1.23 22.13
CA GLY A 585 -27.86 -1.20 22.27
C GLY A 585 -28.34 0.19 22.68
N ARG A 586 -27.65 0.82 23.62
CA ARG A 586 -27.98 2.14 24.14
C ARG A 586 -27.75 3.26 23.12
N LEU A 587 -26.64 3.24 22.38
CA LEU A 587 -26.35 4.26 21.37
C LEU A 587 -27.41 4.33 20.26
N ARG A 588 -28.07 3.22 19.92
CA ARG A 588 -29.17 3.19 18.93
C ARG A 588 -30.38 4.07 19.31
N THR A 589 -30.50 4.49 20.57
CA THR A 589 -31.66 5.27 21.03
C THR A 589 -31.47 6.78 20.93
N GLY A 590 -30.31 7.27 20.47
CA GLY A 590 -30.00 8.71 20.41
C GLY A 590 -29.23 9.07 19.14
N GLY A 591 -29.16 10.36 18.83
CA GLY A 591 -28.52 10.87 17.62
C GLY A 591 -27.00 10.77 17.67
N THR A 592 -26.35 10.67 16.51
CA THR A 592 -24.88 10.55 16.41
C THR A 592 -24.18 11.75 17.04
N GLU A 593 -24.59 12.97 16.69
CA GLU A 593 -23.95 14.19 17.22
C GLU A 593 -24.17 14.36 18.72
N GLU A 594 -25.35 13.99 19.22
CA GLU A 594 -25.66 14.00 20.66
C GLU A 594 -24.69 13.09 21.42
N TRP A 595 -24.49 11.86 20.94
CA TRP A 595 -23.56 10.93 21.56
C TRP A 595 -22.11 11.37 21.46
N LEU A 596 -21.69 11.91 20.31
CA LEU A 596 -20.33 12.43 20.15
C LEU A 596 -20.06 13.59 21.11
N ALA A 597 -21.02 14.52 21.27
CA ALA A 597 -20.90 15.61 22.23
C ALA A 597 -20.79 15.11 23.68
N GLY A 598 -21.69 14.21 24.11
CA GLY A 598 -21.65 13.67 25.47
C GLY A 598 -20.40 12.85 25.77
N LEU A 599 -19.90 12.06 24.80
CA LEU A 599 -18.63 11.34 24.93
C LEU A 599 -17.44 12.30 25.02
N ARG A 600 -17.44 13.37 24.21
CA ARG A 600 -16.40 14.42 24.26
C ARG A 600 -16.37 15.13 25.61
N GLU A 601 -17.53 15.50 26.17
CA GLU A 601 -17.65 16.11 27.50
C GLU A 601 -17.13 15.17 28.61
N ALA A 602 -17.33 13.86 28.44
CA ALA A 602 -16.78 12.84 29.34
C ALA A 602 -15.28 12.55 29.12
N GLY A 603 -14.61 13.27 28.22
CA GLY A 603 -13.21 13.05 27.87
C GLY A 603 -12.97 11.69 27.20
N LEU A 604 -13.96 11.16 26.47
CA LEU A 604 -13.92 9.89 25.76
C LEU A 604 -13.95 10.17 24.25
N PRO A 605 -12.79 10.26 23.59
CA PRO A 605 -12.74 10.68 22.19
C PRO A 605 -13.43 9.65 21.28
N ALA A 606 -14.23 10.14 20.34
CA ALA A 606 -14.99 9.34 19.37
C ALA A 606 -15.22 10.15 18.09
N VAL A 607 -15.49 9.47 16.97
CA VAL A 607 -15.71 10.13 15.67
C VAL A 607 -16.93 9.55 14.98
N ARG A 608 -17.57 10.35 14.13
CA ARG A 608 -18.57 9.86 13.17
C ARG A 608 -17.90 8.91 12.17
N VAL A 609 -18.52 7.76 11.93
CA VAL A 609 -18.10 6.86 10.84
C VAL A 609 -18.69 7.39 9.54
N ARG A 610 -17.84 7.70 8.57
CA ARG A 610 -18.25 8.25 7.29
C ARG A 610 -18.71 7.15 6.33
N THR A 611 -20.02 6.98 6.21
CA THR A 611 -20.65 6.00 5.29
C THR A 611 -20.96 6.56 3.91
N ASP A 612 -20.95 7.89 3.77
CA ASP A 612 -21.03 8.57 2.48
C ASP A 612 -19.77 9.43 2.29
N LEU A 613 -18.95 9.07 1.31
CA LEU A 613 -17.73 9.81 0.98
C LEU A 613 -18.05 11.18 0.37
N ALA A 614 -19.21 11.38 -0.25
CA ALA A 614 -19.58 12.68 -0.83
C ALA A 614 -19.71 13.76 0.24
N ALA A 615 -20.21 13.38 1.42
CA ALA A 615 -20.34 14.27 2.57
C ALA A 615 -18.99 14.88 3.04
N LEU A 616 -17.84 14.25 2.74
CA LEU A 616 -16.52 14.82 3.07
C LEU A 616 -16.25 16.14 2.33
N ALA A 617 -16.84 16.35 1.15
CA ALA A 617 -16.64 17.57 0.37
C ALA A 617 -17.40 18.78 0.91
N THR A 618 -18.46 18.54 1.69
CA THR A 618 -19.33 19.57 2.27
C THR A 618 -19.15 19.71 3.79
N ASP A 619 -18.42 18.80 4.42
CA ASP A 619 -18.17 18.82 5.85
C ASP A 619 -17.15 19.92 6.21
N PRO A 620 -17.53 20.94 7.01
CA PRO A 620 -16.64 22.04 7.38
C PRO A 620 -15.34 21.58 8.03
N ALA A 621 -15.35 20.48 8.80
CA ALA A 621 -14.14 19.95 9.45
C ALA A 621 -13.09 19.47 8.44
N PHE A 622 -13.52 19.14 7.21
CA PHE A 622 -12.67 18.69 6.13
C PHE A 622 -12.34 19.78 5.10
N GLY A 623 -12.84 21.01 5.24
CA GLY A 623 -12.72 22.06 4.22
C GLY A 623 -11.29 22.47 3.86
N ARG A 624 -10.30 22.21 4.74
CA ARG A 624 -8.87 22.41 4.44
C ARG A 624 -8.19 21.17 3.85
N ALA A 625 -8.77 19.99 4.05
CA ALA A 625 -8.22 18.70 3.67
C ALA A 625 -8.83 18.13 2.39
N VAL A 626 -10.04 18.56 2.03
CA VAL A 626 -10.78 18.15 0.85
C VAL A 626 -11.15 19.39 0.05
N LEU A 627 -10.63 19.47 -1.17
CA LEU A 627 -10.96 20.52 -2.12
C LEU A 627 -12.28 20.14 -2.83
N PRO A 628 -13.27 21.04 -2.88
CA PRO A 628 -14.52 20.78 -3.56
C PRO A 628 -14.32 20.67 -5.09
N PRO A 629 -15.33 20.19 -5.83
CA PRO A 629 -15.36 20.28 -7.28
C PRO A 629 -15.15 21.73 -7.76
N ASP A 630 -14.49 21.90 -8.90
CA ASP A 630 -14.29 23.18 -9.58
C ASP A 630 -14.42 23.02 -11.10
N GLU A 631 -14.37 24.13 -11.85
CA GLU A 631 -14.54 24.13 -13.32
C GLU A 631 -13.57 23.19 -14.07
N ARG A 632 -12.37 22.96 -13.52
CA ARG A 632 -11.33 22.11 -14.14
C ARG A 632 -11.38 20.68 -13.63
N VAL A 633 -11.87 20.48 -12.42
CA VAL A 633 -11.95 19.18 -11.74
C VAL A 633 -13.37 18.99 -11.21
N PRO A 634 -14.26 18.29 -11.95
CA PRO A 634 -15.68 18.17 -11.63
C PRO A 634 -15.97 17.11 -10.54
N TYR A 635 -15.09 16.99 -9.55
CA TYR A 635 -15.21 16.09 -8.41
C TYR A 635 -14.32 16.58 -7.26
N ALA A 636 -14.68 16.22 -6.02
CA ALA A 636 -13.89 16.55 -4.85
C ALA A 636 -12.61 15.71 -4.78
N ARG A 637 -11.56 16.28 -4.19
CA ARG A 637 -10.24 15.65 -4.13
C ARG A 637 -9.52 15.99 -2.82
N PRO A 638 -8.64 15.12 -2.31
CA PRO A 638 -7.76 15.49 -1.21
C PRO A 638 -6.91 16.71 -1.59
N ALA A 639 -6.69 17.60 -0.62
CA ALA A 639 -5.65 18.63 -0.71
C ALA A 639 -4.25 17.99 -0.71
N SER A 640 -3.21 18.82 -0.81
CA SER A 640 -1.82 18.35 -0.67
C SER A 640 -1.66 17.53 0.62
N PRO A 641 -1.02 16.35 0.57
CA PRO A 641 -0.74 15.58 1.78
C PRO A 641 0.48 16.11 2.55
N TRP A 642 1.05 17.25 2.12
CA TRP A 642 2.14 17.94 2.81
C TRP A 642 1.87 19.42 2.97
N THR A 643 2.42 19.96 4.06
CA THR A 643 2.72 21.39 4.22
C THR A 643 4.24 21.57 4.27
N PHE A 644 4.76 22.53 3.51
CA PHE A 644 6.16 22.93 3.51
C PHE A 644 6.25 24.36 4.09
N GLU A 645 6.87 24.51 5.25
CA GLU A 645 7.04 25.79 5.97
C GLU A 645 8.53 26.17 5.93
N GLU A 646 8.89 27.37 5.49
CA GLU A 646 10.31 27.80 5.45
C GLU A 646 10.88 27.96 6.88
N ASP A 647 12.12 27.51 7.11
CA ASP A 647 12.81 27.69 8.40
C ASP A 647 12.97 29.19 8.71
N GLY A 648 12.21 29.74 9.68
CA GLY A 648 12.39 31.10 10.21
C GLY A 648 11.24 32.10 9.97
N ARG A 649 10.05 31.63 9.60
CA ARG A 649 8.81 32.43 9.61
C ARG A 649 7.70 31.76 10.41
#